data_AF-A0A2T6DD22-F1
#
_entry.id   AF-A0A2T6DD22-F1
#
_cell.length_a   1.000
_cell.length_b   1.000
_cell.length_c   1.000
_cell.angle_alpha   90.00
_cell.angle_beta   90.00
_cell.angle_gamma   90.00
#
_symmetry.space_group_name_H-M   'P 1'
#
loop_
_entity.id
_entity.type
_entity.pdbx_description
1 polymer ?
#
loop_
_entity_poly.entity_id
_entity_poly.type
_entity_poly.pdbx_seq_one_letter_code
_entity_poly.pdbx_strand_id
1 'polypeptide(L)'
;MKRLILEISLKPFRVPSHEATEAVIRRVLDQWSAIIRESESISFLLWTADGSEILDYRGELDTEIEWAKWIGIANTAPPRKDDPERLSLHSRGHLYTENPPALTYRRLRSIVSAMKKLGRTICGKPVTVGATFDPGPEFSRSDFKYIRHPEINKGNTMGSRQWVHCAAVLNGDSVSYAGFPAGIPDQTTLGTFLGRQSEHFLRDLGFDYIWFSNGFGYSLDSWSVTGEVFNGSEFHLENINSVNSSILEFWKHFRKECPHYPIETRGSNLSTGMDLASDGAPIRDIYRGGFGLTAPVNSPWAALNRDYGLEIVGWLSHIAELPENGTIPFRYYIHDPWWLNSPWLDRYGREPHDIYIPLSCGRIGTDGCVQGIDSIAFLTVDDSRGETPNVVPNEVSPHVLRALHDFPDEPGLLTWVYPFDEYHEWVMQKSERISEVFFGDWFIRAAINEGFPLNSVISTNTLGEMAAGTLRDTTLVSPAPDPGTKWADALVEHVASGGNLLLYGPLDHLDPRISRWLDISLEAPLAGDLLITTSLRQDEIDTARTAQRLRVRPLTSGGGVNTSLPRSASAHCLASVSDGLQTRSFALSSAIKGGGKIAWVRGAFCAEIEDDPIALPKPDDRKEWFLAETLMRLTLQEFGYDILCRKPFASTASPLFTAARKNNGWFFSGHCPSTTARLIWRFPEGVPVPVGADVLITADGYGEISCAKAWHKECRVFVSQAACSEVSCSEQFSGEIGIRRRLRVTGLLNATVSFLPESESRPTFSLDDSYLGQGTSVQPSQDGRTLVAHNISGDLLISW
;
A
#
# COMPACT_ATOMS: atom_id res chain seq x y z
N MET A 1 -16.01 3.49 -11.63
CA MET A 1 -15.73 3.30 -10.19
C MET A 1 -17.07 3.27 -9.43
N LYS A 2 -17.25 2.43 -8.40
CA LYS A 2 -18.55 2.33 -7.71
C LYS A 2 -18.86 3.55 -6.83
N ARG A 3 -17.87 4.08 -6.12
CA ARG A 3 -18.11 5.16 -5.14
C ARG A 3 -16.98 6.17 -5.01
N LEU A 4 -17.31 7.45 -5.01
CA LEU A 4 -16.39 8.54 -4.69
C LEU A 4 -16.69 9.08 -3.28
N ILE A 5 -15.70 9.20 -2.41
CA ILE A 5 -15.85 9.74 -1.05
C ILE A 5 -15.08 11.07 -0.97
N LEU A 6 -15.81 12.16 -0.73
CA LEU A 6 -15.23 13.47 -0.49
C LEU A 6 -15.19 13.71 1.01
N GLU A 7 -14.01 13.58 1.61
CA GLU A 7 -13.85 13.86 3.03
C GLU A 7 -13.70 15.37 3.24
N ILE A 8 -14.39 15.91 4.24
CA ILE A 8 -14.43 17.35 4.47
C ILE A 8 -14.61 17.65 5.95
N SER A 9 -13.90 18.66 6.45
CA SER A 9 -14.14 19.18 7.80
C SER A 9 -15.34 20.14 7.84
N LEU A 10 -15.67 20.64 9.02
CA LEU A 10 -16.70 21.70 9.15
C LEU A 10 -16.16 23.12 8.98
N LYS A 11 -14.84 23.30 8.85
CA LYS A 11 -14.17 24.60 8.72
C LYS A 11 -14.65 25.43 7.52
N PRO A 12 -15.02 24.85 6.35
CA PRO A 12 -15.56 25.61 5.24
C PRO A 12 -16.92 26.28 5.54
N PHE A 13 -17.70 25.76 6.49
CA PHE A 13 -19.06 26.23 6.83
C PHE A 13 -19.06 27.42 7.80
N ARG A 14 -18.24 28.44 7.51
CA ARG A 14 -17.98 29.60 8.39
C ARG A 14 -19.23 30.43 8.72
N VAL A 15 -20.13 30.58 7.76
CA VAL A 15 -21.35 31.39 7.90
C VAL A 15 -22.54 30.47 8.23
N PRO A 16 -23.21 30.64 9.38
CA PRO A 16 -24.30 29.76 9.82
C PRO A 16 -25.64 30.09 9.13
N SER A 17 -25.66 30.14 7.79
CA SER A 17 -26.89 30.31 6.99
C SER A 17 -27.09 29.14 6.03
N HIS A 18 -28.33 29.00 5.54
CA HIS A 18 -28.68 27.97 4.56
C HIS A 18 -27.98 28.25 3.21
N GLU A 19 -28.01 29.50 2.75
CA GLU A 19 -27.41 29.94 1.48
C GLU A 19 -25.90 29.70 1.46
N ALA A 20 -25.21 30.00 2.57
CA ALA A 20 -23.77 29.79 2.67
C ALA A 20 -23.41 28.29 2.69
N THR A 21 -24.20 27.46 3.37
CA THR A 21 -24.04 26.01 3.33
C THR A 21 -24.20 25.46 1.91
N GLU A 22 -25.25 25.89 1.21
CA GLU A 22 -25.46 25.45 -0.16
C GLU A 22 -24.30 25.87 -1.07
N ALA A 23 -23.77 27.09 -0.90
CA ALA A 23 -22.65 27.60 -1.69
C ALA A 23 -21.38 26.76 -1.51
N VAL A 24 -21.05 26.36 -0.28
CA VAL A 24 -19.90 25.47 0.00
C VAL A 24 -20.09 24.13 -0.70
N ILE A 25 -21.27 23.51 -0.55
CA ILE A 25 -21.56 22.19 -1.14
C ILE A 25 -21.50 22.25 -2.67
N ARG A 26 -22.11 23.28 -3.28
CA ARG A 26 -22.07 23.48 -4.75
C ARG A 26 -20.64 23.64 -5.24
N ARG A 27 -19.81 24.40 -4.53
CA ARG A 27 -18.40 24.60 -4.89
C ARG A 27 -17.62 23.30 -4.86
N VAL A 28 -17.76 22.50 -3.80
CA VAL A 28 -17.08 21.19 -3.70
C VAL A 28 -17.51 20.26 -4.84
N LEU A 29 -18.81 20.18 -5.13
CA LEU A 29 -19.33 19.35 -6.22
C LEU A 29 -18.86 19.81 -7.60
N ASP A 30 -18.73 21.12 -7.82
CA ASP A 30 -18.20 21.69 -9.06
C ASP A 30 -16.72 21.36 -9.26
N GLN A 31 -15.90 21.59 -8.22
CA GLN A 31 -14.46 21.31 -8.21
C GLN A 31 -14.12 19.87 -8.55
N TRP A 32 -14.91 18.92 -8.02
CA TRP A 32 -14.67 17.48 -8.21
C TRP A 32 -15.54 16.86 -9.30
N SER A 33 -16.22 17.69 -10.11
CA SER A 33 -17.19 17.23 -11.12
C SER A 33 -16.62 16.23 -12.13
N ALA A 34 -15.33 16.34 -12.45
CA ALA A 34 -14.65 15.42 -13.37
C ALA A 34 -14.63 13.97 -12.85
N ILE A 35 -14.26 13.78 -11.58
CA ILE A 35 -14.23 12.45 -10.96
C ILE A 35 -15.64 11.98 -10.61
N ILE A 36 -16.51 12.90 -10.18
CA ILE A 36 -17.92 12.60 -9.92
C ILE A 36 -18.58 11.97 -11.15
N ARG A 37 -18.26 12.40 -12.37
CA ARG A 37 -18.84 11.80 -13.59
C ARG A 37 -18.54 10.31 -13.74
N GLU A 38 -17.35 9.87 -13.31
CA GLU A 38 -16.86 8.49 -13.41
C GLU A 38 -17.25 7.57 -12.23
N SER A 39 -17.98 8.09 -11.23
CA SER A 39 -18.46 7.32 -10.09
C SER A 39 -19.92 6.89 -10.24
N GLU A 40 -20.35 5.75 -9.70
CA GLU A 40 -21.78 5.39 -9.70
C GLU A 40 -22.54 6.08 -8.55
N SER A 41 -21.84 6.34 -7.45
CA SER A 41 -22.36 7.01 -6.24
C SER A 41 -21.34 7.97 -5.63
N ILE A 42 -21.82 8.82 -4.70
CA ILE A 42 -21.00 9.80 -3.99
C ILE A 42 -21.26 9.67 -2.49
N SER A 43 -20.23 9.76 -1.68
CA SER A 43 -20.32 9.92 -0.23
C SER A 43 -19.63 11.22 0.19
N PHE A 44 -20.13 11.84 1.25
CA PHE A 44 -19.36 12.80 2.04
C PHE A 44 -18.95 12.13 3.35
N LEU A 45 -17.68 12.25 3.74
CA LEU A 45 -17.24 11.86 5.09
C LEU A 45 -16.97 13.13 5.89
N LEU A 46 -17.72 13.34 6.97
CA LEU A 46 -17.61 14.55 7.78
C LEU A 46 -16.65 14.37 8.95
N TRP A 47 -15.52 15.06 8.88
CA TRP A 47 -14.62 15.27 10.02
C TRP A 47 -15.19 16.37 10.91
N THR A 48 -16.25 16.03 11.65
CA THR A 48 -16.90 16.95 12.60
C THR A 48 -16.01 17.18 13.81
N ALA A 49 -15.51 16.09 14.41
CA ALA A 49 -14.50 16.05 15.46
C ALA A 49 -13.78 14.67 15.39
N ASP A 50 -13.16 14.21 16.47
CA ASP A 50 -12.53 12.89 16.63
C ASP A 50 -13.50 11.81 17.17
N GLY A 51 -14.81 12.01 17.06
CA GLY A 51 -15.83 11.19 17.71
C GLY A 51 -16.23 11.70 19.09
N SER A 52 -15.60 12.74 19.63
CA SER A 52 -16.03 13.38 20.89
C SER A 52 -17.46 13.91 20.83
N GLU A 53 -17.91 14.37 19.66
CA GLU A 53 -19.29 14.76 19.38
C GLU A 53 -20.29 13.58 19.49
N ILE A 54 -19.81 12.34 19.32
CA ILE A 54 -20.62 11.12 19.51
C ILE A 54 -20.62 10.75 20.99
N LEU A 55 -19.45 10.79 21.63
CA LEU A 55 -19.26 10.42 23.04
C LEU A 55 -20.07 11.32 23.98
N ASP A 56 -20.18 12.61 23.67
CA ASP A 56 -20.91 13.60 24.50
C ASP A 56 -22.34 13.88 24.03
N TYR A 57 -22.86 13.14 23.06
CA TYR A 57 -24.21 13.36 22.56
C TYR A 57 -25.29 13.02 23.59
N ARG A 58 -26.18 13.98 23.89
CA ARG A 58 -27.26 13.85 24.89
C ARG A 58 -28.66 13.67 24.31
N GLY A 59 -28.81 13.68 22.98
CA GLY A 59 -30.14 13.67 22.33
C GLY A 59 -30.75 15.07 22.12
N GLU A 60 -30.07 16.12 22.58
CA GLU A 60 -30.56 17.52 22.50
C GLU A 60 -29.96 18.24 21.29
N LEU A 61 -30.80 18.61 20.32
CA LEU A 61 -30.32 19.18 19.06
C LEU A 61 -29.77 20.61 19.19
N ASP A 62 -30.18 21.38 20.20
CA ASP A 62 -29.74 22.76 20.37
C ASP A 62 -28.45 22.90 21.18
N THR A 63 -27.90 21.79 21.69
CA THR A 63 -26.61 21.78 22.39
C THR A 63 -25.47 22.09 21.43
N GLU A 64 -24.54 22.94 21.88
CA GLU A 64 -23.30 23.25 21.17
C GLU A 64 -22.34 22.06 21.22
N ILE A 65 -21.61 21.86 20.13
CA ILE A 65 -20.62 20.81 19.91
C ILE A 65 -19.22 21.43 20.05
N GLU A 66 -18.34 20.79 20.82
CA GLU A 66 -16.90 21.01 20.65
C GLU A 66 -16.43 20.24 19.41
N TRP A 67 -16.06 20.97 18.36
CA TRP A 67 -15.82 20.42 17.02
C TRP A 67 -14.39 20.69 16.54
N ALA A 68 -14.04 20.16 15.37
CA ALA A 68 -12.71 20.22 14.72
C ALA A 68 -12.28 21.63 14.26
N LYS A 69 -12.38 22.65 15.13
CA LYS A 69 -11.95 24.03 14.89
C LYS A 69 -10.46 24.26 15.15
N TRP A 70 -9.72 23.23 15.51
CA TRP A 70 -8.32 23.31 15.90
C TRP A 70 -7.36 22.93 14.75
N ILE A 71 -6.12 23.40 14.83
CA ILE A 71 -4.97 23.00 14.03
C ILE A 71 -3.86 22.61 15.01
N GLY A 72 -3.27 21.43 14.87
CA GLY A 72 -2.36 20.82 15.82
C GLY A 72 -3.10 20.05 16.92
N ILE A 73 -2.38 19.61 17.94
CA ILE A 73 -2.93 18.79 19.03
C ILE A 73 -3.89 19.63 19.88
N ALA A 74 -5.20 19.43 19.74
CA ALA A 74 -6.23 20.18 20.47
C ALA A 74 -6.19 19.94 22.00
N ASN A 75 -5.85 18.73 22.41
CA ASN A 75 -5.76 18.32 23.82
C ASN A 75 -4.33 18.54 24.37
N THR A 76 -4.14 18.36 25.69
CA THR A 76 -2.89 18.74 26.37
C THR A 76 -1.72 17.86 25.91
N ALA A 77 -0.86 18.39 25.05
CA ALA A 77 0.40 17.75 24.67
C ALA A 77 1.48 17.85 25.77
N PRO A 78 2.37 16.85 25.91
CA PRO A 78 3.49 16.90 26.83
C PRO A 78 4.43 18.08 26.50
N PRO A 79 5.05 18.71 27.52
CA PRO A 79 5.98 19.82 27.29
C PRO A 79 7.22 19.34 26.53
N ARG A 80 7.60 20.09 25.50
CA ARG A 80 8.75 19.82 24.64
C ARG A 80 9.92 20.75 24.99
N LYS A 81 11.10 20.18 25.22
CA LYS A 81 12.31 20.96 25.56
C LYS A 81 12.80 21.82 24.38
N ASP A 82 12.56 21.33 23.16
CA ASP A 82 12.92 21.97 21.89
C ASP A 82 11.89 23.02 21.43
N ASP A 83 10.76 23.19 22.14
CA ASP A 83 9.71 24.17 21.82
C ASP A 83 9.19 24.88 23.09
N PRO A 84 10.02 25.70 23.76
CA PRO A 84 9.67 26.35 25.03
C PRO A 84 8.49 27.33 24.89
N GLU A 85 8.29 27.92 23.71
CA GLU A 85 7.20 28.85 23.42
C GLU A 85 5.90 28.13 22.97
N ARG A 86 5.95 26.80 22.83
CA ARG A 86 4.85 25.95 22.35
C ARG A 86 4.30 26.43 21.01
N LEU A 87 5.16 26.85 20.08
CA LEU A 87 4.75 27.32 18.76
C LEU A 87 4.44 26.16 17.81
N SER A 88 4.99 24.97 18.06
CA SER A 88 4.74 23.78 17.26
C SER A 88 3.30 23.31 17.41
N LEU A 89 2.73 22.84 16.30
CA LEU A 89 1.44 22.16 16.28
C LEU A 89 1.42 20.87 17.12
N HIS A 90 2.60 20.28 17.38
CA HIS A 90 2.75 19.16 18.31
C HIS A 90 2.74 19.58 19.78
N SER A 91 2.78 20.88 20.08
CA SER A 91 2.83 21.41 21.44
C SER A 91 1.52 22.06 21.86
N ARG A 92 0.70 22.56 20.93
CA ARG A 92 -0.64 23.08 21.23
C ARG A 92 -1.52 23.18 19.98
N GLY A 93 -2.82 23.15 20.21
CA GLY A 93 -3.83 23.46 19.21
C GLY A 93 -4.00 24.97 19.02
N HIS A 94 -4.24 25.36 17.78
CA HIS A 94 -4.55 26.72 17.36
C HIS A 94 -5.93 26.78 16.72
N LEU A 95 -6.72 27.81 17.00
CA LEU A 95 -7.97 28.01 16.27
C LEU A 95 -7.67 28.25 14.78
N TYR A 96 -8.46 27.62 13.91
CA TYR A 96 -8.27 27.74 12.47
C TYR A 96 -8.58 29.16 11.94
N THR A 97 -9.42 29.90 12.67
CA THR A 97 -9.80 31.30 12.43
C THR A 97 -10.00 32.03 13.76
N GLU A 98 -10.02 33.37 13.76
CA GLU A 98 -10.12 34.18 14.98
C GLU A 98 -11.43 33.96 15.74
N ASN A 99 -12.55 33.85 15.03
CA ASN A 99 -13.88 33.69 15.61
C ASN A 99 -14.59 32.48 14.98
N PRO A 100 -14.24 31.24 15.36
CA PRO A 100 -14.88 30.05 14.82
C PRO A 100 -16.38 30.07 15.16
N PRO A 101 -17.27 29.65 14.24
CA PRO A 101 -18.70 29.64 14.52
C PRO A 101 -19.04 28.63 15.62
N ALA A 102 -20.02 28.99 16.47
CA ALA A 102 -20.68 28.02 17.33
C ALA A 102 -21.45 27.02 16.46
N LEU A 103 -21.34 25.74 16.80
CA LEU A 103 -21.96 24.65 16.04
C LEU A 103 -22.87 23.85 16.97
N THR A 104 -24.15 23.70 16.62
CA THR A 104 -25.08 22.83 17.36
C THR A 104 -25.35 21.54 16.59
N TYR A 105 -25.85 20.51 17.27
CA TYR A 105 -26.32 19.28 16.63
C TYR A 105 -27.41 19.53 15.57
N ARG A 106 -28.29 20.52 15.79
CA ARG A 106 -29.29 20.98 14.80
C ARG A 106 -28.63 21.52 13.54
N ARG A 107 -27.56 22.30 13.70
CA ARG A 107 -26.79 22.84 12.57
C ARG A 107 -26.08 21.72 11.81
N LEU A 108 -25.45 20.77 12.51
CA LEU A 108 -24.82 19.61 11.91
C LEU A 108 -25.82 18.77 11.09
N ARG A 109 -26.98 18.44 11.68
CA ARG A 109 -28.08 17.76 10.96
C ARG A 109 -28.51 18.51 9.70
N SER A 110 -28.55 19.84 9.76
CA SER A 110 -28.92 20.68 8.62
C SER A 110 -27.88 20.61 7.50
N ILE A 111 -26.58 20.57 7.83
CA ILE A 111 -25.48 20.40 6.87
C ILE A 111 -25.57 19.01 6.22
N VAL A 112 -25.73 17.95 7.01
CA VAL A 112 -25.90 16.57 6.52
C VAL A 112 -27.09 16.48 5.54
N SER A 113 -28.24 17.04 5.92
CA SER A 113 -29.42 17.06 5.05
C SER A 113 -29.19 17.85 3.76
N ALA A 114 -28.47 18.98 3.83
CA ALA A 114 -28.16 19.80 2.66
C ALA A 114 -27.22 19.06 1.69
N MET A 115 -26.19 18.38 2.20
CA MET A 115 -25.27 17.57 1.39
C MET A 115 -26.01 16.48 0.61
N LYS A 116 -26.88 15.73 1.28
CA LYS A 116 -27.70 14.70 0.63
C LYS A 116 -28.63 15.27 -0.44
N LYS A 117 -29.35 16.35 -0.11
CA LYS A 117 -30.32 16.97 -1.02
C LYS A 117 -29.64 17.55 -2.25
N LEU A 118 -28.61 18.39 -2.05
CA LEU A 118 -27.92 19.06 -3.15
C LEU A 118 -27.09 18.09 -3.98
N GLY A 119 -26.36 17.17 -3.35
CA GLY A 119 -25.59 16.16 -4.06
C GLY A 119 -26.46 15.32 -5.00
N ARG A 120 -27.63 14.84 -4.53
CA ARG A 120 -28.58 14.11 -5.38
C ARG A 120 -29.12 14.99 -6.52
N THR A 121 -29.47 16.23 -6.20
CA THR A 121 -30.06 17.17 -7.18
C THR A 121 -29.07 17.56 -8.28
N ILE A 122 -27.82 17.82 -7.92
CA ILE A 122 -26.78 18.32 -8.84
C ILE A 122 -26.16 17.17 -9.62
N CYS A 123 -25.84 16.06 -8.96
CA CYS A 123 -25.10 14.97 -9.59
C CYS A 123 -26.02 13.93 -10.24
N GLY A 124 -27.28 13.83 -9.81
CA GLY A 124 -28.21 12.78 -10.26
C GLY A 124 -27.84 11.38 -9.77
N LYS A 125 -27.01 11.28 -8.72
CA LYS A 125 -26.44 10.02 -8.20
C LYS A 125 -26.90 9.76 -6.76
N PRO A 126 -26.87 8.50 -6.28
CA PRO A 126 -27.03 8.20 -4.86
C PRO A 126 -26.00 8.96 -4.03
N VAL A 127 -26.45 9.53 -2.90
CA VAL A 127 -25.59 10.27 -1.96
C VAL A 127 -25.81 9.79 -0.54
N THR A 128 -24.69 9.46 0.12
CA THR A 128 -24.59 9.13 1.55
C THR A 128 -23.67 10.11 2.28
N VAL A 129 -23.80 10.16 3.61
CA VAL A 129 -22.95 10.99 4.49
C VAL A 129 -22.52 10.17 5.70
N GLY A 130 -21.22 10.08 5.95
CA GLY A 130 -20.63 9.33 7.06
C GLY A 130 -20.15 10.23 8.19
N ALA A 131 -20.18 9.69 9.41
CA ALA A 131 -19.52 10.26 10.59
C ALA A 131 -18.18 9.55 10.84
N THR A 132 -17.31 10.14 11.66
CA THR A 132 -15.98 9.60 11.97
C THR A 132 -15.82 9.33 13.47
N PHE A 133 -15.04 8.32 13.81
CA PHE A 133 -14.47 8.14 15.15
C PHE A 133 -12.96 7.96 15.01
N ASP A 134 -12.19 8.76 15.74
CA ASP A 134 -10.73 8.73 15.72
C ASP A 134 -10.17 8.59 17.15
N PRO A 135 -9.19 7.69 17.37
CA PRO A 135 -8.60 7.48 18.69
C PRO A 135 -7.63 8.60 19.12
N GLY A 136 -7.18 9.45 18.20
CA GLY A 136 -6.13 10.44 18.44
C GLY A 136 -6.59 11.74 19.13
N PRO A 137 -5.65 12.54 19.66
CA PRO A 137 -5.92 13.76 20.42
C PRO A 137 -6.10 15.04 19.60
N GLU A 138 -6.03 15.00 18.26
CA GLU A 138 -5.76 16.18 17.44
C GLU A 138 -6.96 17.07 17.15
N PHE A 139 -8.13 16.48 16.90
CA PHE A 139 -9.21 17.17 16.18
C PHE A 139 -9.93 18.21 17.03
N SER A 140 -10.37 17.81 18.23
CA SER A 140 -11.22 18.59 19.12
C SER A 140 -10.84 18.36 20.56
N ARG A 141 -11.13 19.33 21.42
CA ARG A 141 -11.00 19.10 22.87
C ARG A 141 -12.03 18.07 23.33
N SER A 142 -11.60 17.14 24.17
CA SER A 142 -12.46 16.07 24.65
C SER A 142 -12.39 15.92 26.16
N ASP A 143 -13.38 16.50 26.85
CA ASP A 143 -13.53 16.26 28.29
C ASP A 143 -13.88 14.80 28.56
N PHE A 144 -14.61 14.13 27.65
CA PHE A 144 -14.91 12.71 27.78
C PHE A 144 -13.61 11.90 27.83
N LYS A 145 -12.77 12.00 26.79
CA LYS A 145 -11.55 11.18 26.67
C LYS A 145 -10.52 11.56 27.73
N TYR A 146 -10.31 12.84 28.02
CA TYR A 146 -9.13 13.28 28.79
C TYR A 146 -9.42 13.73 30.23
N ILE A 147 -10.69 13.84 30.64
CA ILE A 147 -11.06 14.29 32.00
C ILE A 147 -11.99 13.30 32.70
N ARG A 148 -13.12 12.93 32.07
CA ARG A 148 -14.12 12.02 32.68
C ARG A 148 -13.70 10.57 32.62
N HIS A 149 -13.21 10.13 31.46
CA HIS A 149 -12.82 8.75 31.20
C HIS A 149 -11.36 8.61 30.71
N PRO A 150 -10.37 9.18 31.42
CA PRO A 150 -8.97 9.05 31.02
C PRO A 150 -8.48 7.59 31.02
N GLU A 151 -9.18 6.67 31.70
CA GLU A 151 -8.89 5.23 31.69
C GLU A 151 -8.98 4.57 30.30
N ILE A 152 -9.66 5.19 29.33
CA ILE A 152 -9.76 4.65 27.98
C ILE A 152 -8.53 4.96 27.11
N ASN A 153 -7.70 5.93 27.52
CA ASN A 153 -6.49 6.27 26.79
C ASN A 153 -5.30 5.47 27.32
N LYS A 154 -4.97 4.39 26.62
CA LYS A 154 -3.85 3.51 27.00
C LYS A 154 -2.69 3.60 26.01
N GLY A 155 -2.95 3.97 24.76
CA GLY A 155 -1.92 4.09 23.73
C GLY A 155 -0.95 5.23 24.04
N ASN A 156 0.31 5.03 23.65
CA ASN A 156 1.38 6.01 23.85
C ASN A 156 1.72 6.78 22.58
N THR A 157 1.06 6.49 21.46
CA THR A 157 1.15 7.28 20.23
C THR A 157 0.85 8.76 20.50
N MET A 158 1.77 9.63 20.06
CA MET A 158 1.76 11.08 20.29
C MET A 158 1.85 11.53 21.76
N GLY A 159 2.30 10.66 22.64
CA GLY A 159 2.52 10.91 24.06
C GLY A 159 1.80 9.91 24.93
N SER A 160 2.23 9.79 26.19
CA SER A 160 1.67 8.77 27.08
C SER A 160 0.19 9.01 27.36
N ARG A 161 -0.62 7.95 27.19
CA ARG A 161 -2.07 7.93 27.44
C ARG A 161 -2.83 8.99 26.65
N GLN A 162 -2.49 9.14 25.37
CA GLN A 162 -3.13 10.10 24.47
C GLN A 162 -4.14 9.46 23.51
N TRP A 163 -4.11 8.13 23.39
CA TRP A 163 -4.84 7.40 22.36
C TRP A 163 -5.87 6.43 22.92
N VAL A 164 -7.09 6.50 22.39
CA VAL A 164 -8.21 5.66 22.82
C VAL A 164 -7.98 4.20 22.42
N HIS A 165 -8.10 3.32 23.39
CA HIS A 165 -7.93 1.89 23.22
C HIS A 165 -9.29 1.20 23.02
N CYS A 166 -9.51 0.52 21.89
CA CYS A 166 -10.84 -0.03 21.55
C CYS A 166 -11.39 -1.03 22.57
N ALA A 167 -10.52 -1.81 23.22
CA ALA A 167 -10.89 -2.76 24.26
C ALA A 167 -10.94 -2.14 25.68
N ALA A 168 -11.05 -0.82 25.81
CA ALA A 168 -11.20 -0.18 27.11
C ALA A 168 -12.55 -0.48 27.79
N VAL A 169 -12.55 -0.40 29.12
CA VAL A 169 -13.73 -0.51 29.97
C VAL A 169 -13.87 0.80 30.73
N LEU A 170 -15.08 1.37 30.71
CA LEU A 170 -15.41 2.66 31.30
C LEU A 170 -15.72 2.50 32.79
N ASN A 171 -15.20 3.43 33.59
CA ASN A 171 -15.68 3.64 34.94
C ASN A 171 -17.10 4.22 34.92
N GLY A 172 -17.90 3.91 35.93
CA GLY A 172 -19.25 4.44 36.03
C GLY A 172 -19.29 5.94 36.29
N ASP A 173 -20.31 6.62 35.75
CA ASP A 173 -20.56 8.04 35.98
C ASP A 173 -22.07 8.36 36.09
N SER A 174 -22.40 9.64 36.26
CA SER A 174 -23.79 10.12 36.38
C SER A 174 -24.19 11.15 35.32
N VAL A 175 -23.38 11.30 34.26
CA VAL A 175 -23.67 12.25 33.18
C VAL A 175 -24.74 11.67 32.26
N SER A 176 -25.75 12.45 31.89
CA SER A 176 -26.77 11.97 30.95
C SER A 176 -26.24 11.96 29.51
N TYR A 177 -26.32 10.80 28.87
CA TYR A 177 -26.02 10.59 27.45
C TYR A 177 -27.26 10.07 26.70
N ALA A 178 -27.29 10.20 25.36
CA ALA A 178 -28.43 9.77 24.55
C ALA A 178 -28.77 8.27 24.71
N GLY A 179 -27.76 7.41 24.76
CA GLY A 179 -27.89 5.97 25.00
C GLY A 179 -27.83 5.57 26.47
N PHE A 180 -27.45 6.48 27.37
CA PHE A 180 -27.28 6.26 28.81
C PHE A 180 -27.83 7.44 29.61
N PRO A 181 -29.17 7.64 29.64
CA PRO A 181 -29.78 8.83 30.23
C PRO A 181 -29.58 8.94 31.76
N ALA A 182 -29.17 7.85 32.42
CA ALA A 182 -28.94 7.79 33.86
C ALA A 182 -27.45 7.81 34.25
N GLY A 183 -26.53 8.01 33.29
CA GLY A 183 -25.10 7.78 33.51
C GLY A 183 -24.62 6.45 32.97
N ILE A 184 -23.31 6.34 32.79
CA ILE A 184 -22.64 5.11 32.37
C ILE A 184 -22.56 4.17 33.58
N PRO A 185 -23.09 2.93 33.51
CA PRO A 185 -22.87 1.94 34.55
C PRO A 185 -21.39 1.56 34.65
N ASP A 186 -20.92 1.28 35.86
CA ASP A 186 -19.55 0.81 36.06
C ASP A 186 -19.29 -0.50 35.29
N GLN A 187 -18.05 -0.67 34.81
CA GLN A 187 -17.63 -1.80 33.97
C GLN A 187 -18.32 -1.89 32.60
N THR A 188 -18.82 -0.77 32.06
CA THR A 188 -19.36 -0.74 30.69
C THR A 188 -18.22 -0.80 29.67
N THR A 189 -18.24 -1.77 28.76
CA THR A 189 -17.23 -1.81 27.69
C THR A 189 -17.37 -0.62 26.74
N LEU A 190 -16.25 -0.13 26.20
CA LEU A 190 -16.26 0.96 25.23
C LEU A 190 -17.09 0.59 23.98
N GLY A 191 -17.04 -0.66 23.53
CA GLY A 191 -17.86 -1.16 22.43
C GLY A 191 -19.36 -1.00 22.70
N THR A 192 -19.83 -1.36 23.90
CA THR A 192 -21.25 -1.17 24.29
C THR A 192 -21.62 0.31 24.30
N PHE A 193 -20.80 1.14 24.95
CA PHE A 193 -21.08 2.57 25.07
C PHE A 193 -21.11 3.26 23.70
N LEU A 194 -20.02 3.12 22.94
CA LEU A 194 -19.84 3.75 21.65
C LEU A 194 -20.87 3.26 20.63
N GLY A 195 -21.19 1.96 20.61
CA GLY A 195 -22.23 1.42 19.74
C GLY A 195 -23.59 2.06 19.99
N ARG A 196 -24.03 2.10 21.26
CA ARG A 196 -25.33 2.67 21.61
C ARG A 196 -25.39 4.17 21.37
N GLN A 197 -24.32 4.90 21.71
CA GLN A 197 -24.22 6.32 21.40
C GLN A 197 -24.27 6.59 19.90
N SER A 198 -23.55 5.80 19.11
CA SER A 198 -23.53 5.92 17.65
C SER A 198 -24.90 5.68 17.05
N GLU A 199 -25.64 4.65 17.50
CA GLU A 199 -27.00 4.37 17.01
C GLU A 199 -27.93 5.58 17.17
N HIS A 200 -27.89 6.25 18.33
CA HIS A 200 -28.67 7.47 18.57
C HIS A 200 -28.17 8.65 17.74
N PHE A 201 -26.86 8.92 17.76
CA PHE A 201 -26.25 10.06 17.06
C PHE A 201 -26.48 9.99 15.54
N LEU A 202 -26.21 8.82 14.93
CA LEU A 202 -26.34 8.63 13.48
C LEU A 202 -27.80 8.79 13.04
N ARG A 203 -28.74 8.18 13.77
CA ARG A 203 -30.19 8.29 13.49
C ARG A 203 -30.69 9.72 13.59
N ASP A 204 -30.38 10.40 14.70
CA ASP A 204 -30.98 11.69 15.02
C ASP A 204 -30.45 12.82 14.12
N LEU A 205 -29.22 12.67 13.62
CA LEU A 205 -28.56 13.62 12.70
C LEU A 205 -28.65 13.21 11.22
N GLY A 206 -29.05 11.97 10.95
CA GLY A 206 -29.28 11.45 9.61
C GLY A 206 -28.01 11.07 8.86
N PHE A 207 -27.00 10.56 9.54
CA PHE A 207 -25.83 9.92 8.92
C PHE A 207 -26.19 8.52 8.39
N ASP A 208 -25.45 8.01 7.42
CA ASP A 208 -25.70 6.70 6.80
C ASP A 208 -24.70 5.61 7.19
N TYR A 209 -23.51 6.00 7.67
CA TYR A 209 -22.44 5.08 8.04
C TYR A 209 -21.47 5.75 9.03
N ILE A 210 -20.60 4.95 9.63
CA ILE A 210 -19.53 5.42 10.51
C ILE A 210 -18.17 4.91 10.02
N TRP A 211 -17.16 5.77 10.11
CA TRP A 211 -15.79 5.46 9.75
C TRP A 211 -14.91 5.37 11.01
N PHE A 212 -14.25 4.24 11.21
CA PHE A 212 -13.22 4.07 12.25
C PHE A 212 -11.84 4.35 11.68
N SER A 213 -11.20 5.39 12.23
CA SER A 213 -9.92 5.88 11.76
C SER A 213 -8.77 5.39 12.65
N ASN A 214 -7.54 5.59 12.14
CA ASN A 214 -6.27 5.38 12.82
C ASN A 214 -6.16 4.06 13.60
N GLY A 215 -6.52 2.94 12.97
CA GLY A 215 -6.41 1.61 13.55
C GLY A 215 -7.38 1.28 14.68
N PHE A 216 -8.32 2.19 14.99
CA PHE A 216 -9.34 1.91 16.00
C PHE A 216 -10.18 0.69 15.63
N GLY A 217 -10.23 -0.27 16.57
CA GLY A 217 -10.86 -1.57 16.38
C GLY A 217 -9.94 -2.65 15.80
N TYR A 218 -8.71 -2.33 15.38
CA TYR A 218 -7.75 -3.30 14.86
C TYR A 218 -6.54 -3.50 15.76
N SER A 219 -6.03 -2.43 16.37
CA SER A 219 -4.88 -2.48 17.26
C SER A 219 -5.17 -1.70 18.55
N LEU A 220 -4.36 -1.98 19.57
CA LEU A 220 -4.42 -1.36 20.89
C LEU A 220 -3.55 -0.11 20.98
N ASP A 221 -2.47 -0.03 20.19
CA ASP A 221 -1.65 1.17 19.96
C ASP A 221 -1.23 1.24 18.48
N SER A 222 -2.12 1.76 17.66
CA SER A 222 -1.91 1.71 16.22
C SER A 222 -0.83 2.72 15.81
N TRP A 223 0.14 2.23 15.00
CA TRP A 223 1.25 2.96 14.32
C TRP A 223 2.65 2.53 14.77
N SER A 224 2.78 1.74 15.84
CA SER A 224 4.08 1.31 16.35
C SER A 224 4.53 -0.04 15.77
N VAL A 225 5.84 -0.18 15.54
CA VAL A 225 6.45 -1.52 15.30
C VAL A 225 6.37 -2.41 16.54
N THR A 226 6.18 -1.82 17.71
CA THR A 226 5.96 -2.50 18.99
C THR A 226 4.48 -2.52 19.34
N GLY A 227 4.13 -3.34 20.32
CA GLY A 227 2.76 -3.49 20.78
C GLY A 227 2.70 -4.41 21.99
N GLU A 228 1.49 -4.84 22.35
CA GLU A 228 1.28 -5.72 23.52
C GLU A 228 1.93 -7.10 23.36
N VAL A 229 2.23 -7.54 22.13
CA VAL A 229 2.87 -8.82 21.84
C VAL A 229 4.36 -8.67 21.58
N PHE A 230 4.85 -7.52 21.11
CA PHE A 230 6.28 -7.31 20.84
C PHE A 230 6.78 -5.98 21.38
N ASN A 231 7.75 -6.00 22.29
CA ASN A 231 8.26 -4.78 22.93
C ASN A 231 9.52 -4.17 22.26
N GLY A 232 9.90 -4.67 21.08
CA GLY A 232 11.14 -4.30 20.39
C GLY A 232 12.34 -5.20 20.72
N SER A 233 12.29 -5.94 21.83
CA SER A 233 13.38 -6.79 22.32
C SER A 233 13.01 -8.26 22.51
N GLU A 234 11.72 -8.57 22.67
CA GLU A 234 11.19 -9.94 22.80
C GLU A 234 9.69 -10.00 22.46
N PHE A 235 9.19 -11.22 22.22
CA PHE A 235 7.77 -11.50 21.99
C PHE A 235 7.10 -12.06 23.26
N HIS A 236 6.03 -11.41 23.72
CA HIS A 236 5.18 -11.78 24.85
C HIS A 236 4.01 -12.64 24.39
N LEU A 237 4.29 -13.91 24.10
CA LEU A 237 3.33 -14.85 23.50
C LEU A 237 2.09 -15.08 24.38
N GLU A 238 2.23 -14.92 25.69
CA GLU A 238 1.15 -15.02 26.66
C GLU A 238 0.05 -13.96 26.47
N ASN A 239 0.36 -12.82 25.82
CA ASN A 239 -0.58 -11.72 25.61
C ASN A 239 -1.48 -11.93 24.37
N ILE A 240 -1.10 -12.81 23.46
CA ILE A 240 -1.78 -12.98 22.15
C ILE A 240 -3.28 -13.26 22.33
N ASN A 241 -3.63 -14.25 23.16
CA ASN A 241 -5.03 -14.67 23.33
C ASN A 241 -5.90 -13.61 24.00
N SER A 242 -5.37 -12.91 25.00
CA SER A 242 -6.11 -11.88 25.73
C SER A 242 -6.35 -10.65 24.85
N VAL A 243 -5.33 -10.21 24.11
CA VAL A 243 -5.44 -9.07 23.19
C VAL A 243 -6.44 -9.37 22.07
N ASN A 244 -6.28 -10.50 21.37
CA ASN A 244 -7.20 -10.94 20.32
C ASN A 244 -8.66 -10.94 20.80
N SER A 245 -8.91 -11.62 21.92
CA SER A 245 -10.25 -11.73 22.49
C SER A 245 -10.85 -10.35 22.80
N SER A 246 -10.05 -9.46 23.38
CA SER A 246 -10.50 -8.12 23.76
C SER A 246 -10.89 -7.24 22.57
N ILE A 247 -10.15 -7.33 21.45
CA ILE A 247 -10.47 -6.63 20.20
C ILE A 247 -11.77 -7.19 19.60
N LEU A 248 -11.94 -8.52 19.57
CA LEU A 248 -13.17 -9.14 19.07
C LEU A 248 -14.38 -8.82 19.95
N GLU A 249 -14.21 -8.71 21.27
CA GLU A 249 -15.27 -8.28 22.18
C GLU A 249 -15.75 -6.86 21.89
N PHE A 250 -14.83 -5.93 21.58
CA PHE A 250 -15.21 -4.59 21.13
C PHE A 250 -16.15 -4.65 19.92
N TRP A 251 -15.79 -5.39 18.86
CA TRP A 251 -16.62 -5.51 17.67
C TRP A 251 -17.99 -6.13 17.95
N LYS A 252 -18.02 -7.21 18.74
CA LYS A 252 -19.27 -7.87 19.14
C LYS A 252 -20.18 -6.91 19.91
N HIS A 253 -19.63 -6.18 20.88
CA HIS A 253 -20.40 -5.25 21.69
C HIS A 253 -20.86 -4.02 20.90
N PHE A 254 -20.00 -3.45 20.04
CA PHE A 254 -20.37 -2.34 19.17
C PHE A 254 -21.51 -2.75 18.23
N ARG A 255 -21.33 -3.87 17.50
CA ARG A 255 -22.31 -4.31 16.51
C ARG A 255 -23.64 -4.73 17.13
N LYS A 256 -23.65 -5.24 18.36
CA LYS A 256 -24.88 -5.52 19.12
C LYS A 256 -25.70 -4.25 19.37
N GLU A 257 -25.05 -3.13 19.66
CA GLU A 257 -25.72 -1.87 20.01
C GLU A 257 -25.97 -0.97 18.78
N CYS A 258 -25.21 -1.15 17.70
CA CYS A 258 -25.35 -0.45 16.42
C CYS A 258 -25.43 -1.45 15.24
N PRO A 259 -26.55 -2.16 15.07
CA PRO A 259 -26.63 -3.32 14.17
C PRO A 259 -26.76 -2.99 12.68
N HIS A 260 -27.24 -1.79 12.32
CA HIS A 260 -27.69 -1.52 10.94
C HIS A 260 -26.79 -0.60 10.13
N TYR A 261 -25.94 0.20 10.78
CA TYR A 261 -25.07 1.13 10.06
C TYR A 261 -23.82 0.43 9.53
N PRO A 262 -23.47 0.58 8.24
CA PRO A 262 -22.19 0.13 7.71
C PRO A 262 -21.02 0.74 8.48
N ILE A 263 -19.97 -0.05 8.67
CA ILE A 263 -18.71 0.43 9.26
C ILE A 263 -17.65 0.45 8.17
N GLU A 264 -17.02 1.60 8.00
CA GLU A 264 -15.86 1.73 7.12
C GLU A 264 -14.62 1.95 7.97
N THR A 265 -13.46 1.50 7.48
CA THR A 265 -12.26 1.47 8.31
C THR A 265 -11.05 2.02 7.57
N ARG A 266 -10.25 2.80 8.28
CA ARG A 266 -8.87 3.11 7.85
C ARG A 266 -7.95 1.91 8.04
N GLY A 267 -8.26 1.03 8.99
CA GLY A 267 -7.30 0.03 9.50
C GLY A 267 -6.13 0.68 10.22
N SER A 268 -5.17 -0.14 10.65
CA SER A 268 -3.89 0.38 11.11
C SER A 268 -3.10 0.93 9.92
N ASN A 269 -1.92 1.47 10.22
CA ASN A 269 -0.97 1.88 9.20
C ASN A 269 -0.05 0.75 8.71
N LEU A 270 -0.05 -0.39 9.40
CA LEU A 270 0.82 -1.51 9.15
C LEU A 270 0.08 -2.57 8.33
N SER A 271 0.78 -3.65 8.02
CA SER A 271 0.20 -4.82 7.34
C SER A 271 -0.36 -5.82 8.31
N THR A 272 -1.14 -6.76 7.78
CA THR A 272 -1.79 -7.80 8.56
C THR A 272 -0.81 -8.62 9.41
N GLY A 273 0.35 -9.00 8.85
CA GLY A 273 1.37 -9.76 9.59
C GLY A 273 2.10 -8.91 10.62
N MET A 274 2.34 -7.63 10.32
CA MET A 274 2.93 -6.69 11.27
C MET A 274 2.04 -6.50 12.50
N ASP A 275 0.77 -6.11 12.31
CA ASP A 275 -0.18 -5.91 13.42
C ASP A 275 -0.42 -7.20 14.20
N LEU A 276 -0.47 -8.34 13.51
CA LEU A 276 -0.64 -9.63 14.17
C LEU A 276 0.57 -9.98 15.05
N ALA A 277 1.79 -9.73 14.58
CA ALA A 277 3.00 -10.07 15.31
C ALA A 277 3.35 -9.06 16.42
N SER A 278 3.01 -7.77 16.27
CA SER A 278 3.29 -6.73 17.27
C SER A 278 2.18 -6.56 18.29
N ASP A 279 0.93 -6.62 17.84
CA ASP A 279 -0.27 -6.28 18.62
C ASP A 279 -1.25 -7.44 18.76
N GLY A 280 -1.03 -8.60 18.13
CA GLY A 280 -1.98 -9.72 18.21
C GLY A 280 -3.33 -9.43 17.52
N ALA A 281 -3.36 -8.50 16.57
CA ALA A 281 -4.57 -8.04 15.90
C ALA A 281 -5.27 -9.18 15.10
N PRO A 282 -6.53 -9.52 15.40
CA PRO A 282 -7.20 -10.68 14.81
C PRO A 282 -7.95 -10.34 13.51
N ILE A 283 -7.26 -9.78 12.51
CA ILE A 283 -7.86 -9.23 11.28
C ILE A 283 -8.74 -10.27 10.56
N ARG A 284 -8.30 -11.53 10.47
CA ARG A 284 -9.08 -12.63 9.89
C ARG A 284 -10.42 -12.83 10.59
N ASP A 285 -10.39 -12.84 11.92
CA ASP A 285 -11.58 -13.10 12.73
C ASP A 285 -12.51 -11.85 12.75
N ILE A 286 -11.95 -10.65 12.60
CA ILE A 286 -12.72 -9.41 12.37
C ILE A 286 -13.47 -9.51 11.03
N TYR A 287 -12.79 -9.90 9.95
CA TYR A 287 -13.40 -10.03 8.61
C TYR A 287 -14.52 -11.08 8.57
N ARG A 288 -14.32 -12.19 9.29
CA ARG A 288 -15.27 -13.32 9.35
C ARG A 288 -16.32 -13.17 10.46
N GLY A 289 -16.23 -12.13 11.28
CA GLY A 289 -17.10 -11.93 12.45
C GLY A 289 -18.51 -11.42 12.12
N GLY A 290 -18.81 -11.14 10.85
CA GLY A 290 -20.12 -10.64 10.43
C GLY A 290 -20.40 -9.21 10.93
N PHE A 291 -19.35 -8.41 11.18
CA PHE A 291 -19.51 -7.06 11.72
C PHE A 291 -19.84 -6.00 10.67
N GLY A 292 -20.20 -6.36 9.43
CA GLY A 292 -20.66 -5.43 8.40
C GLY A 292 -19.66 -4.30 8.10
N LEU A 293 -18.38 -4.66 7.97
CA LEU A 293 -17.29 -3.72 7.70
C LEU A 293 -16.71 -3.90 6.28
N THR A 294 -16.02 -2.86 5.78
CA THR A 294 -15.18 -2.95 4.58
C THR A 294 -13.71 -3.11 4.94
N ALA A 295 -12.94 -3.72 4.05
CA ALA A 295 -11.48 -3.78 4.20
C ALA A 295 -10.88 -2.36 4.38
N PRO A 296 -9.78 -2.22 5.13
CA PRO A 296 -9.03 -0.98 5.24
C PRO A 296 -8.59 -0.38 3.91
N VAL A 297 -8.54 0.95 3.84
CA VAL A 297 -7.83 1.70 2.78
C VAL A 297 -6.30 1.59 2.92
N ASN A 298 -5.57 1.99 1.88
CA ASN A 298 -4.14 2.24 1.97
C ASN A 298 -3.81 3.33 3.01
N SER A 299 -2.62 3.24 3.61
CA SER A 299 -2.15 4.20 4.61
C SER A 299 -1.42 5.39 3.95
N PRO A 300 -1.56 6.63 4.46
CA PRO A 300 -0.92 7.81 3.88
C PRO A 300 0.56 7.97 4.30
N TRP A 301 1.24 6.90 4.73
CA TRP A 301 2.59 6.98 5.31
C TRP A 301 3.62 7.51 4.31
N ALA A 302 3.48 7.19 3.02
CA ALA A 302 4.35 7.69 1.99
C ALA A 302 4.42 9.23 1.97
N ALA A 303 3.32 9.92 2.29
CA ALA A 303 3.31 11.38 2.46
C ALA A 303 4.21 11.87 3.60
N LEU A 304 4.30 11.07 4.68
CA LEU A 304 4.96 11.44 5.92
C LEU A 304 6.45 11.17 5.87
N ASN A 305 6.86 10.02 5.31
CA ASN A 305 8.25 9.55 5.37
C ASN A 305 8.79 8.93 4.06
N ARG A 306 8.01 8.93 2.97
CA ARG A 306 8.34 8.32 1.67
C ARG A 306 8.51 6.80 1.69
N ASP A 307 7.89 6.13 2.65
CA ASP A 307 7.86 4.67 2.77
C ASP A 307 6.69 4.05 1.98
N TYR A 308 6.83 3.97 0.66
CA TYR A 308 5.83 3.36 -0.22
C TYR A 308 5.70 1.85 0.01
N GLY A 309 6.78 1.18 0.41
CA GLY A 309 6.74 -0.22 0.76
C GLY A 309 5.75 -0.51 1.89
N LEU A 310 5.67 0.35 2.90
CA LEU A 310 4.73 0.20 4.01
C LEU A 310 3.28 0.38 3.56
N GLU A 311 3.02 1.39 2.73
CA GLU A 311 1.69 1.62 2.17
C GLU A 311 1.22 0.44 1.30
N ILE A 312 2.08 -0.03 0.39
CA ILE A 312 1.75 -1.13 -0.54
C ILE A 312 1.54 -2.43 0.21
N VAL A 313 2.46 -2.82 1.10
CA VAL A 313 2.34 -4.07 1.86
C VAL A 313 1.18 -4.02 2.84
N GLY A 314 0.98 -2.87 3.50
CA GLY A 314 -0.19 -2.61 4.33
C GLY A 314 -1.48 -2.89 3.58
N TRP A 315 -1.67 -2.21 2.44
CA TRP A 315 -2.89 -2.33 1.66
C TRP A 315 -3.08 -3.70 1.02
N LEU A 316 -2.05 -4.25 0.34
CA LEU A 316 -2.13 -5.56 -0.31
C LEU A 316 -2.46 -6.68 0.70
N SER A 317 -1.88 -6.65 1.90
CA SER A 317 -2.20 -7.65 2.93
C SER A 317 -3.66 -7.57 3.39
N HIS A 318 -4.21 -6.35 3.56
CA HIS A 318 -5.59 -6.13 3.96
C HIS A 318 -6.62 -6.56 2.93
N ILE A 319 -6.29 -6.49 1.63
CA ILE A 319 -7.21 -6.87 0.54
C ILE A 319 -6.96 -8.27 -0.01
N ALA A 320 -5.90 -8.96 0.45
CA ALA A 320 -5.61 -10.35 0.09
C ALA A 320 -6.81 -11.26 0.38
N GLU A 321 -7.48 -11.02 1.51
CA GLU A 321 -8.83 -11.48 1.77
C GLU A 321 -9.79 -10.29 1.93
N LEU A 322 -11.08 -10.52 1.73
CA LEU A 322 -12.10 -9.48 1.89
C LEU A 322 -13.13 -9.94 2.92
N PRO A 323 -13.70 -9.02 3.73
CA PRO A 323 -14.90 -9.29 4.50
C PRO A 323 -16.05 -9.75 3.59
N GLU A 324 -17.10 -10.33 4.17
CA GLU A 324 -18.31 -10.68 3.41
C GLU A 324 -18.90 -9.42 2.73
N ASN A 325 -19.13 -9.49 1.42
CA ASN A 325 -19.52 -8.34 0.57
C ASN A 325 -18.52 -7.17 0.59
N GLY A 326 -17.25 -7.45 0.94
CA GLY A 326 -16.18 -6.48 1.03
C GLY A 326 -15.88 -5.81 -0.31
N THR A 327 -15.38 -4.58 -0.22
CA THR A 327 -14.91 -3.77 -1.34
C THR A 327 -13.41 -3.55 -1.24
N ILE A 328 -12.78 -3.13 -2.34
CA ILE A 328 -11.38 -2.70 -2.40
C ILE A 328 -11.34 -1.17 -2.41
N PRO A 329 -11.07 -0.50 -1.27
CA PRO A 329 -11.06 0.96 -1.21
C PRO A 329 -9.64 1.52 -1.33
N PHE A 330 -9.52 2.70 -1.95
CA PHE A 330 -8.32 3.51 -2.02
C PHE A 330 -8.60 4.88 -1.39
N ARG A 331 -7.60 5.48 -0.74
CA ARG A 331 -7.66 6.80 -0.13
C ARG A 331 -6.44 7.60 -0.51
N TYR A 332 -6.67 8.83 -0.99
CA TYR A 332 -5.63 9.75 -1.37
C TYR A 332 -5.60 10.97 -0.45
N TYR A 333 -4.43 11.25 0.12
CA TYR A 333 -4.22 12.31 1.11
C TYR A 333 -3.79 13.59 0.39
N ILE A 334 -4.73 14.50 0.13
CA ILE A 334 -4.54 15.71 -0.66
C ILE A 334 -4.37 16.98 0.18
N HIS A 335 -5.12 17.09 1.27
CA HIS A 335 -5.05 18.16 2.26
C HIS A 335 -5.10 17.57 3.67
N ASP A 336 -4.58 18.30 4.65
CA ASP A 336 -4.81 17.98 6.05
C ASP A 336 -5.61 19.10 6.72
N PRO A 337 -6.82 18.84 7.22
CA PRO A 337 -7.61 19.87 7.85
C PRO A 337 -7.21 20.08 9.32
N TRP A 338 -6.34 19.30 9.95
CA TRP A 338 -5.91 19.48 11.34
C TRP A 338 -4.39 19.69 11.51
N TRP A 339 -3.54 19.31 10.55
CA TRP A 339 -2.14 19.73 10.47
C TRP A 339 -1.96 20.81 9.42
N LEU A 340 -1.08 21.79 9.65
CA LEU A 340 -0.84 22.90 8.71
C LEU A 340 0.01 22.44 7.52
N ASN A 341 -0.59 21.62 6.66
CA ASN A 341 0.00 21.16 5.41
C ASN A 341 -1.09 20.77 4.40
N SER A 342 -0.70 20.71 3.14
CA SER A 342 -1.47 20.16 2.03
C SER A 342 -0.59 19.17 1.29
N PRO A 343 -0.66 17.86 1.61
CA PRO A 343 0.31 16.88 1.13
C PRO A 343 0.56 16.90 -0.38
N TRP A 344 -0.46 17.13 -1.21
CA TRP A 344 -0.29 17.36 -2.65
C TRP A 344 0.72 18.47 -2.96
N LEU A 345 0.58 19.61 -2.29
CA LEU A 345 1.37 20.81 -2.54
C LEU A 345 2.76 20.76 -1.89
N ASP A 346 2.87 20.27 -0.65
CA ASP A 346 4.08 20.43 0.18
C ASP A 346 4.83 19.14 0.54
N ARG A 347 4.19 17.96 0.50
CA ARG A 347 4.84 16.67 0.81
C ARG A 347 5.24 15.91 -0.44
N TYR A 348 4.29 15.70 -1.34
CA TYR A 348 4.54 15.07 -2.63
C TYR A 348 5.24 16.03 -3.61
N GLY A 349 5.15 17.34 -3.37
CA GLY A 349 5.76 18.35 -4.24
C GLY A 349 5.07 18.44 -5.60
N ARG A 350 3.75 18.20 -5.64
CA ARG A 350 2.90 18.19 -6.84
C ARG A 350 3.28 17.12 -7.85
N GLU A 351 3.76 15.99 -7.33
CA GLU A 351 4.18 14.82 -8.10
C GLU A 351 3.20 13.65 -7.86
N PRO A 352 2.67 12.99 -8.91
CA PRO A 352 1.59 12.00 -8.80
C PRO A 352 2.04 10.57 -8.47
N HIS A 353 3.24 10.39 -7.89
CA HIS A 353 3.76 9.05 -7.59
C HIS A 353 2.86 8.27 -6.61
N ASP A 354 2.26 8.98 -5.64
CA ASP A 354 1.33 8.45 -4.65
C ASP A 354 -0.10 8.21 -5.19
N ILE A 355 -0.30 8.51 -6.48
CA ILE A 355 -1.51 8.13 -7.23
C ILE A 355 -1.17 6.90 -8.08
N TYR A 356 -0.12 7.00 -8.90
CA TYR A 356 0.19 5.98 -9.90
C TYR A 356 0.75 4.68 -9.33
N ILE A 357 1.49 4.73 -8.22
CA ILE A 357 2.02 3.53 -7.59
C ILE A 357 0.88 2.75 -6.92
N PRO A 358 0.10 3.31 -5.97
CA PRO A 358 -1.00 2.56 -5.37
C PRO A 358 -2.05 2.12 -6.38
N LEU A 359 -2.48 2.99 -7.31
CA LEU A 359 -3.49 2.63 -8.32
C LEU A 359 -2.98 1.68 -9.42
N SER A 360 -1.71 1.26 -9.36
CA SER A 360 -1.19 0.14 -10.17
C SER A 360 -1.27 -1.21 -9.46
N CYS A 361 -1.70 -1.21 -8.19
CA CYS A 361 -1.80 -2.39 -7.36
C CYS A 361 -3.22 -2.99 -7.35
N GLY A 362 -3.32 -4.31 -7.20
CA GLY A 362 -4.62 -4.99 -7.15
C GLY A 362 -4.60 -6.41 -6.59
N ARG A 363 -5.77 -6.88 -6.16
CA ARG A 363 -6.00 -8.27 -5.73
C ARG A 363 -6.38 -9.14 -6.93
N ILE A 364 -5.94 -10.38 -6.94
CA ILE A 364 -6.35 -11.40 -7.92
C ILE A 364 -7.55 -12.18 -7.38
N GLY A 365 -8.58 -12.34 -8.21
CA GLY A 365 -9.75 -13.18 -7.93
C GLY A 365 -9.53 -14.66 -8.28
N THR A 366 -10.52 -15.51 -7.96
CA THR A 366 -10.48 -16.94 -8.30
C THR A 366 -10.52 -17.22 -9.81
N ASP A 367 -10.93 -16.24 -10.61
CA ASP A 367 -10.92 -16.26 -12.08
C ASP A 367 -9.54 -15.91 -12.67
N GLY A 368 -8.57 -15.53 -11.84
CA GLY A 368 -7.24 -15.09 -12.28
C GLY A 368 -7.18 -13.65 -12.78
N CYS A 369 -8.30 -12.91 -12.74
CA CYS A 369 -8.34 -11.51 -13.11
C CYS A 369 -7.99 -10.60 -11.93
N VAL A 370 -7.42 -9.43 -12.23
CA VAL A 370 -7.20 -8.39 -11.23
C VAL A 370 -8.54 -7.70 -10.94
N GLN A 371 -8.88 -7.60 -9.67
CA GLN A 371 -10.08 -6.94 -9.19
C GLN A 371 -9.83 -5.43 -9.06
N GLY A 372 -10.71 -4.64 -9.68
CA GLY A 372 -10.64 -3.19 -9.67
C GLY A 372 -10.96 -2.56 -8.32
N ILE A 373 -10.54 -1.31 -8.16
CA ILE A 373 -10.89 -0.48 -6.99
C ILE A 373 -12.36 -0.10 -7.04
N ASP A 374 -13.06 -0.34 -5.94
CA ASP A 374 -14.49 -0.04 -5.80
C ASP A 374 -14.72 1.42 -5.43
N SER A 375 -13.88 1.99 -4.57
CA SER A 375 -14.05 3.35 -4.07
C SER A 375 -12.76 4.12 -3.90
N ILE A 376 -12.82 5.43 -4.17
CA ILE A 376 -11.74 6.38 -3.89
C ILE A 376 -12.22 7.41 -2.87
N ALA A 377 -11.43 7.62 -1.82
CA ALA A 377 -11.62 8.67 -0.83
C ALA A 377 -10.55 9.76 -0.96
N PHE A 378 -10.94 11.04 -0.86
CA PHE A 378 -10.01 12.18 -0.84
C PHE A 378 -9.98 12.80 0.56
N LEU A 379 -8.86 12.62 1.27
CA LEU A 379 -8.61 13.20 2.59
C LEU A 379 -7.77 14.47 2.48
N THR A 380 -8.26 15.66 2.82
CA THR A 380 -9.65 16.13 2.67
C THR A 380 -9.77 17.08 1.48
N VAL A 381 -10.98 17.44 1.07
CA VAL A 381 -11.19 18.43 0.00
C VAL A 381 -10.99 19.88 0.47
N ASP A 382 -10.87 20.12 1.77
CA ASP A 382 -10.54 21.40 2.39
C ASP A 382 -9.22 21.35 3.16
N ASP A 383 -8.51 22.48 3.22
CA ASP A 383 -7.25 22.61 3.95
C ASP A 383 -7.42 22.90 5.45
N SER A 384 -6.31 23.07 6.17
CA SER A 384 -6.29 23.33 7.62
C SER A 384 -7.04 24.61 8.05
N ARG A 385 -7.28 25.52 7.11
CA ARG A 385 -8.04 26.77 7.29
C ARG A 385 -9.49 26.65 6.78
N GLY A 386 -9.90 25.48 6.29
CA GLY A 386 -11.21 25.25 5.69
C GLY A 386 -11.37 25.91 4.33
N GLU A 387 -10.27 26.21 3.65
CA GLU A 387 -10.31 26.71 2.28
C GLU A 387 -10.35 25.53 1.30
N THR A 388 -11.05 25.72 0.18
CA THR A 388 -11.17 24.73 -0.90
C THR A 388 -10.54 25.30 -2.17
N PRO A 389 -9.20 25.35 -2.28
CA PRO A 389 -8.53 26.01 -3.39
C PRO A 389 -8.70 25.20 -4.69
N ASN A 390 -8.94 25.87 -5.83
CA ASN A 390 -9.16 25.19 -7.12
C ASN A 390 -7.91 24.47 -7.66
N VAL A 391 -6.72 24.83 -7.16
CA VAL A 391 -5.44 24.32 -7.67
C VAL A 391 -5.33 22.79 -7.52
N VAL A 392 -5.72 22.25 -6.37
CA VAL A 392 -5.60 20.82 -6.08
C VAL A 392 -6.53 19.95 -6.93
N PRO A 393 -7.85 20.19 -6.99
CA PRO A 393 -8.72 19.39 -7.85
C PRO A 393 -8.34 19.48 -9.33
N ASN A 394 -7.88 20.64 -9.81
CA ASN A 394 -7.44 20.82 -11.20
C ASN A 394 -6.18 20.02 -11.55
N GLU A 395 -5.28 19.83 -10.58
CA GLU A 395 -4.03 19.11 -10.77
C GLU A 395 -4.17 17.61 -10.51
N VAL A 396 -4.89 17.21 -9.46
CA VAL A 396 -5.03 15.81 -9.03
C VAL A 396 -5.99 15.04 -9.93
N SER A 397 -7.12 15.63 -10.34
CA SER A 397 -8.17 14.90 -11.05
C SER A 397 -7.68 14.23 -12.35
N PRO A 398 -6.89 14.89 -13.22
CA PRO A 398 -6.36 14.24 -14.42
C PRO A 398 -5.48 13.02 -14.11
N HIS A 399 -4.68 13.07 -13.04
CA HIS A 399 -3.82 11.96 -12.64
C HIS A 399 -4.62 10.76 -12.14
N VAL A 400 -5.65 10.99 -11.31
CA VAL A 400 -6.53 9.92 -10.81
C VAL A 400 -7.31 9.27 -11.95
N LEU A 401 -7.91 10.09 -12.83
CA LEU A 401 -8.66 9.58 -13.98
C LEU A 401 -7.76 8.76 -14.92
N ARG A 402 -6.52 9.22 -15.12
CA ARG A 402 -5.53 8.49 -15.92
C ARG A 402 -5.17 7.15 -15.28
N ALA A 403 -4.90 7.13 -13.97
CA ALA A 403 -4.56 5.92 -13.24
C ALA A 403 -5.71 4.91 -13.23
N LEU A 404 -6.96 5.37 -13.13
CA LEU A 404 -8.15 4.51 -13.24
C LEU A 404 -8.32 3.92 -14.64
N HIS A 405 -8.03 4.68 -15.69
CA HIS A 405 -8.07 4.18 -17.07
C HIS A 405 -6.97 3.14 -17.31
N ASP A 406 -5.79 3.38 -16.76
CA ASP A 406 -4.60 2.52 -16.91
C ASP A 406 -4.54 1.41 -15.84
N PHE A 407 -5.60 1.25 -15.04
CA PHE A 407 -5.67 0.25 -13.97
C PHE A 407 -5.48 -1.18 -14.54
N PRO A 408 -4.68 -2.02 -13.87
CA PRO A 408 -4.33 -3.34 -14.39
C PRO A 408 -5.55 -4.23 -14.64
N ASP A 409 -5.49 -5.03 -15.70
CA ASP A 409 -6.48 -6.09 -15.98
C ASP A 409 -5.89 -7.51 -15.96
N GLU A 410 -4.57 -7.63 -15.81
CA GLU A 410 -3.86 -8.89 -15.63
C GLU A 410 -2.88 -8.75 -14.44
N PRO A 411 -2.49 -9.87 -13.79
CA PRO A 411 -1.43 -9.86 -12.79
C PRO A 411 -0.17 -9.18 -13.32
N GLY A 412 0.47 -8.36 -12.48
CA GLY A 412 1.72 -7.71 -12.84
C GLY A 412 2.91 -8.68 -12.91
N LEU A 413 4.12 -8.12 -13.02
CA LEU A 413 5.34 -8.92 -13.08
C LEU A 413 5.46 -9.90 -11.90
N LEU A 414 5.04 -9.43 -10.72
CA LEU A 414 5.13 -10.15 -9.46
C LEU A 414 3.77 -10.19 -8.78
N THR A 415 3.41 -11.38 -8.28
CA THR A 415 2.20 -11.62 -7.50
C THR A 415 2.56 -12.17 -6.13
N TRP A 416 2.20 -11.44 -5.08
CA TRP A 416 2.41 -11.87 -3.70
C TRP A 416 1.36 -12.90 -3.30
N VAL A 417 1.80 -14.11 -3.00
CA VAL A 417 0.99 -15.14 -2.37
C VAL A 417 0.99 -14.87 -0.87
N TYR A 418 -0.11 -14.30 -0.37
CA TYR A 418 -0.25 -13.88 1.01
C TYR A 418 -0.89 -14.97 1.87
N PRO A 419 -0.17 -15.52 2.87
CA PRO A 419 -0.66 -16.54 3.79
C PRO A 419 -1.58 -15.95 4.87
N PHE A 420 -2.70 -15.37 4.45
CA PHE A 420 -3.61 -14.62 5.33
C PHE A 420 -4.09 -15.48 6.51
N ASP A 421 -4.52 -16.72 6.24
CA ASP A 421 -5.02 -17.62 7.28
C ASP A 421 -3.88 -18.26 8.06
N GLU A 422 -2.82 -18.68 7.37
CA GLU A 422 -1.69 -19.37 7.98
C GLU A 422 -0.91 -18.46 8.93
N TYR A 423 -0.76 -17.17 8.65
CA TYR A 423 -0.17 -16.23 9.61
C TYR A 423 -0.95 -16.17 10.92
N HIS A 424 -2.28 -16.10 10.85
CA HIS A 424 -3.13 -16.17 12.04
C HIS A 424 -2.99 -17.51 12.75
N GLU A 425 -2.94 -18.63 12.03
CA GLU A 425 -2.72 -19.96 12.63
C GLU A 425 -1.35 -20.08 13.28
N TRP A 426 -0.30 -19.54 12.66
CA TRP A 426 1.06 -19.59 13.18
C TRP A 426 1.16 -18.79 14.47
N VAL A 427 0.63 -17.57 14.53
CA VAL A 427 0.67 -16.78 15.77
C VAL A 427 -0.19 -17.41 16.88
N MET A 428 -1.37 -17.94 16.55
CA MET A 428 -2.33 -18.44 17.55
C MET A 428 -2.04 -19.87 18.03
N GLN A 429 -1.50 -20.74 17.17
CA GLN A 429 -1.38 -22.19 17.43
C GLN A 429 0.07 -22.69 17.39
N LYS A 430 0.99 -21.95 16.74
CA LYS A 430 2.41 -22.28 16.58
C LYS A 430 3.28 -21.07 16.91
N SER A 431 3.01 -20.45 18.06
CA SER A 431 3.51 -19.11 18.42
C SER A 431 5.03 -18.96 18.37
N GLU A 432 5.79 -20.06 18.37
CA GLU A 432 7.23 -20.09 18.09
C GLU A 432 7.61 -19.51 16.72
N ARG A 433 6.66 -19.47 15.77
CA ARG A 433 6.82 -18.96 14.41
C ARG A 433 6.46 -17.48 14.26
N ILE A 434 6.10 -16.78 15.34
CA ILE A 434 5.74 -15.35 15.28
C ILE A 434 6.85 -14.48 14.66
N SER A 435 8.10 -14.85 14.87
CA SER A 435 9.25 -14.17 14.26
C SER A 435 9.27 -14.27 12.74
N GLU A 436 8.71 -15.33 12.16
CA GLU A 436 8.55 -15.50 10.71
C GLU A 436 7.48 -14.56 10.16
N VAL A 437 6.38 -14.39 10.90
CA VAL A 437 5.26 -13.49 10.56
C VAL A 437 5.72 -12.04 10.62
N PHE A 438 6.42 -11.66 11.70
CA PHE A 438 7.05 -10.34 11.81
C PHE A 438 8.01 -10.10 10.65
N PHE A 439 8.95 -11.02 10.41
CA PHE A 439 9.95 -10.89 9.36
C PHE A 439 9.32 -10.74 7.98
N GLY A 440 8.30 -11.54 7.65
CA GLY A 440 7.77 -11.66 6.30
C GLY A 440 7.33 -10.32 5.71
N ASP A 441 6.42 -9.63 6.39
CA ASP A 441 5.85 -8.38 5.87
C ASP A 441 6.87 -7.22 5.93
N TRP A 442 7.68 -7.16 6.98
CA TRP A 442 8.75 -6.16 7.08
C TRP A 442 9.81 -6.31 5.99
N PHE A 443 10.18 -7.54 5.66
CA PHE A 443 11.15 -7.84 4.60
C PHE A 443 10.61 -7.45 3.22
N ILE A 444 9.35 -7.77 2.91
CA ILE A 444 8.73 -7.36 1.63
C ILE A 444 8.58 -5.84 1.55
N ARG A 445 8.20 -5.16 2.63
CA ARG A 445 8.15 -3.68 2.69
C ARG A 445 9.49 -3.08 2.30
N ALA A 446 10.58 -3.57 2.89
CA ALA A 446 11.91 -3.06 2.59
C ALA A 446 12.40 -3.47 1.18
N ALA A 447 12.03 -4.64 0.67
CA ALA A 447 12.32 -5.04 -0.71
C ALA A 447 11.68 -4.10 -1.75
N ILE A 448 10.42 -3.70 -1.55
CA ILE A 448 9.73 -2.73 -2.41
C ILE A 448 10.47 -1.38 -2.40
N ASN A 449 10.89 -0.91 -1.23
CA ASN A 449 11.68 0.31 -1.10
C ASN A 449 13.07 0.21 -1.75
N GLU A 450 13.57 -1.01 -2.02
CA GLU A 450 14.77 -1.27 -2.84
C GLU A 450 14.48 -1.57 -4.32
N GLY A 451 13.27 -1.27 -4.77
CA GLY A 451 12.86 -1.35 -6.18
C GLY A 451 12.31 -2.70 -6.60
N PHE A 452 11.91 -3.58 -5.67
CA PHE A 452 11.20 -4.82 -6.00
C PHE A 452 9.80 -4.50 -6.55
N PRO A 453 9.49 -4.81 -7.82
CA PRO A 453 8.33 -4.27 -8.51
C PRO A 453 7.03 -5.05 -8.24
N LEU A 454 6.67 -5.17 -6.96
CA LEU A 454 5.48 -5.88 -6.51
C LEU A 454 4.22 -5.00 -6.62
N ASN A 455 3.17 -5.51 -7.26
CA ASN A 455 1.90 -4.78 -7.37
C ASN A 455 0.64 -5.67 -7.32
N SER A 456 0.75 -6.99 -7.37
CA SER A 456 -0.42 -7.88 -7.29
C SER A 456 -0.38 -8.75 -6.03
N VAL A 457 -1.55 -9.09 -5.48
CA VAL A 457 -1.68 -10.00 -4.32
C VAL A 457 -2.76 -11.06 -4.55
N ILE A 458 -2.53 -12.25 -4.02
CA ILE A 458 -3.49 -13.36 -3.98
C ILE A 458 -3.38 -14.06 -2.62
N SER A 459 -4.50 -14.41 -1.99
CA SER A 459 -4.45 -15.24 -0.78
C SER A 459 -4.12 -16.70 -1.09
N THR A 460 -3.56 -17.41 -0.12
CA THR A 460 -3.36 -18.87 -0.16
C THR A 460 -4.66 -19.63 -0.41
N ASN A 461 -5.79 -19.16 0.13
CA ASN A 461 -7.12 -19.73 -0.14
C ASN A 461 -7.51 -19.58 -1.60
N THR A 462 -7.44 -18.36 -2.14
CA THR A 462 -7.81 -18.05 -3.53
C THR A 462 -6.91 -18.87 -4.46
N LEU A 463 -5.60 -18.89 -4.22
CA LEU A 463 -4.64 -19.66 -5.00
C LEU A 463 -4.95 -21.17 -4.98
N GLY A 464 -5.31 -21.73 -3.82
CA GLY A 464 -5.65 -23.14 -3.65
C GLY A 464 -6.94 -23.58 -4.36
N GLU A 465 -7.74 -22.64 -4.86
CA GLU A 465 -8.96 -22.90 -5.65
C GLU A 465 -8.75 -22.72 -7.16
N MET A 466 -7.61 -22.15 -7.57
CA MET A 466 -7.35 -21.84 -8.98
C MET A 466 -6.93 -23.06 -9.79
N ALA A 467 -7.28 -23.03 -11.07
CA ALA A 467 -6.77 -24.00 -12.03
C ALA A 467 -5.28 -23.75 -12.33
N ALA A 468 -4.53 -24.84 -12.51
CA ALA A 468 -3.12 -24.82 -12.88
C ALA A 468 -2.85 -23.95 -14.12
N GLY A 469 -1.74 -23.20 -14.10
CA GLY A 469 -1.28 -22.41 -15.22
C GLY A 469 -2.00 -21.07 -15.43
N THR A 470 -3.05 -20.76 -14.68
CA THR A 470 -3.77 -19.48 -14.75
C THR A 470 -2.85 -18.27 -14.50
N LEU A 471 -1.84 -18.44 -13.64
CA LEU A 471 -0.88 -17.39 -13.26
C LEU A 471 0.49 -17.57 -13.91
N ARG A 472 0.59 -18.25 -15.05
CA ARG A 472 1.90 -18.58 -15.68
C ARG A 472 2.72 -17.34 -16.07
N ASP A 473 2.07 -16.24 -16.43
CA ASP A 473 2.71 -15.02 -16.93
C ASP A 473 3.23 -14.10 -15.79
N THR A 474 3.01 -14.46 -14.53
CA THR A 474 3.50 -13.73 -13.36
C THR A 474 4.43 -14.61 -12.53
N THR A 475 5.41 -14.00 -11.86
CA THR A 475 6.24 -14.71 -10.87
C THR A 475 5.52 -14.69 -9.53
N LEU A 476 5.20 -15.87 -9.01
CA LEU A 476 4.62 -15.99 -7.67
C LEU A 476 5.72 -15.73 -6.63
N VAL A 477 5.44 -14.85 -5.68
CA VAL A 477 6.33 -14.49 -4.57
C VAL A 477 5.67 -14.96 -3.29
N SER A 478 6.32 -15.85 -2.53
CA SER A 478 5.66 -16.55 -1.42
C SER A 478 6.63 -16.82 -0.27
N PRO A 479 6.18 -16.80 1.00
CA PRO A 479 6.92 -17.48 2.06
C PRO A 479 6.94 -19.00 1.82
N ALA A 480 7.72 -19.73 2.62
CA ALA A 480 7.81 -21.20 2.51
C ALA A 480 6.49 -21.87 2.97
N PRO A 481 5.84 -22.71 2.13
CA PRO A 481 4.61 -23.40 2.50
C PRO A 481 4.84 -24.61 3.39
N ASP A 482 3.93 -24.82 4.35
CA ASP A 482 3.88 -26.02 5.19
C ASP A 482 3.51 -27.27 4.34
N PRO A 483 4.04 -28.46 4.66
CA PRO A 483 3.78 -29.67 3.88
C PRO A 483 2.31 -30.09 3.92
N GLY A 484 1.78 -30.56 2.79
CA GLY A 484 0.43 -31.12 2.71
C GLY A 484 -0.70 -30.08 2.77
N THR A 485 -0.38 -28.79 2.64
CA THR A 485 -1.36 -27.71 2.51
C THR A 485 -1.77 -27.52 1.05
N LYS A 486 -2.99 -26.99 0.81
CA LYS A 486 -3.42 -26.57 -0.54
C LYS A 486 -2.49 -25.51 -1.13
N TRP A 487 -1.92 -24.65 -0.28
CA TRP A 487 -0.91 -23.68 -0.66
C TRP A 487 0.34 -24.35 -1.23
N ALA A 488 0.88 -25.38 -0.55
CA ALA A 488 2.01 -26.15 -1.09
C ALA A 488 1.66 -26.86 -2.40
N ASP A 489 0.46 -27.45 -2.49
CA ASP A 489 0.00 -28.13 -3.70
C ASP A 489 -0.08 -27.17 -4.90
N ALA A 490 -0.70 -26.00 -4.71
CA ALA A 490 -0.85 -25.00 -5.76
C ALA A 490 0.51 -24.44 -6.23
N LEU A 491 1.45 -24.19 -5.31
CA LEU A 491 2.80 -23.76 -5.67
C LEU A 491 3.56 -24.85 -6.44
N VAL A 492 3.45 -26.11 -6.01
CA VAL A 492 4.09 -27.23 -6.71
C VAL A 492 3.53 -27.38 -8.12
N GLU A 493 2.21 -27.29 -8.27
CA GLU A 493 1.54 -27.39 -9.56
C GLU A 493 1.87 -26.21 -10.49
N HIS A 494 1.94 -24.98 -9.96
CA HIS A 494 2.37 -23.79 -10.71
C HIS A 494 3.74 -23.99 -11.34
N VAL A 495 4.74 -24.38 -10.55
CA VAL A 495 6.11 -24.60 -11.05
C VAL A 495 6.15 -25.80 -12.01
N ALA A 496 5.47 -26.90 -11.67
CA ALA A 496 5.38 -28.09 -12.55
C ALA A 496 4.75 -27.75 -13.92
N SER A 497 3.86 -26.76 -13.96
CA SER A 497 3.24 -26.27 -15.19
C SER A 497 4.11 -25.28 -15.98
N GLY A 498 5.33 -24.99 -15.55
CA GLY A 498 6.24 -24.05 -16.23
C GLY A 498 6.27 -22.64 -15.63
N GLY A 499 5.60 -22.41 -14.50
CA GLY A 499 5.58 -21.11 -13.82
C GLY A 499 6.87 -20.79 -13.07
N ASN A 500 7.03 -19.51 -12.73
CA ASN A 500 8.13 -19.00 -11.91
C ASN A 500 7.69 -18.82 -10.44
N LEU A 501 8.52 -19.25 -9.50
CA LEU A 501 8.30 -19.11 -8.06
C LEU A 501 9.53 -18.53 -7.36
N LEU A 502 9.34 -17.43 -6.65
CA LEU A 502 10.33 -16.82 -5.76
C LEU A 502 9.89 -17.01 -4.29
N LEU A 503 10.61 -17.85 -3.57
CA LEU A 503 10.41 -18.02 -2.13
C LEU A 503 11.22 -17.02 -1.32
N TYR A 504 10.70 -16.62 -0.16
CA TYR A 504 11.46 -15.82 0.80
C TYR A 504 11.32 -16.32 2.24
N GLY A 505 12.33 -16.04 3.06
CA GLY A 505 12.33 -16.33 4.50
C GLY A 505 12.90 -17.69 4.90
N PRO A 506 12.66 -18.12 6.15
CA PRO A 506 13.14 -19.38 6.71
C PRO A 506 12.58 -20.60 5.95
N LEU A 507 13.28 -21.73 6.00
CA LEU A 507 12.89 -22.97 5.31
C LEU A 507 12.65 -24.15 6.25
N ASP A 508 12.65 -23.91 7.56
CA ASP A 508 12.52 -24.92 8.62
C ASP A 508 11.27 -25.78 8.49
N HIS A 509 10.21 -25.23 7.89
CA HIS A 509 8.91 -25.88 7.69
C HIS A 509 8.57 -26.15 6.21
N LEU A 510 9.53 -26.04 5.29
CA LEU A 510 9.28 -26.13 3.84
C LEU A 510 8.76 -27.53 3.41
N ASP A 511 7.77 -27.54 2.52
CA ASP A 511 7.30 -28.78 1.86
C ASP A 511 8.47 -29.56 1.19
N PRO A 512 8.66 -30.85 1.51
CA PRO A 512 9.75 -31.66 0.96
C PRO A 512 9.79 -31.76 -0.57
N ARG A 513 8.66 -31.58 -1.27
CA ARG A 513 8.62 -31.56 -2.74
C ARG A 513 9.40 -30.39 -3.30
N ILE A 514 9.25 -29.22 -2.66
CA ILE A 514 9.94 -27.99 -3.02
C ILE A 514 11.39 -28.03 -2.55
N SER A 515 11.64 -28.56 -1.34
CA SER A 515 12.99 -28.74 -0.79
C SER A 515 13.92 -29.50 -1.74
N ARG A 516 13.41 -30.55 -2.40
CA ARG A 516 14.16 -31.34 -3.38
C ARG A 516 14.58 -30.56 -4.63
N TRP A 517 13.84 -29.53 -5.04
CA TRP A 517 14.21 -28.73 -6.21
C TRP A 517 15.44 -27.86 -5.97
N LEU A 518 15.57 -27.33 -4.75
CA LEU A 518 16.66 -26.44 -4.35
C LEU A 518 17.81 -27.17 -3.63
N ASP A 519 17.74 -28.51 -3.51
CA ASP A 519 18.73 -29.35 -2.83
C ASP A 519 19.03 -28.87 -1.39
N ILE A 520 17.96 -28.58 -0.65
CA ILE A 520 18.05 -27.99 0.69
C ILE A 520 18.40 -29.07 1.74
N SER A 521 19.41 -28.77 2.56
CA SER A 521 19.64 -29.41 3.85
C SER A 521 19.84 -28.33 4.90
N LEU A 522 19.39 -28.58 6.14
CA LEU A 522 19.53 -27.63 7.24
C LEU A 522 20.68 -28.05 8.17
N GLU A 523 21.47 -27.08 8.60
CA GLU A 523 22.61 -27.21 9.51
C GLU A 523 22.45 -26.27 10.72
N ALA A 524 23.46 -26.18 11.59
CA ALA A 524 23.44 -25.20 12.67
C ALA A 524 23.33 -23.77 12.10
N PRO A 525 22.43 -22.92 12.65
CA PRO A 525 22.21 -21.57 12.13
C PRO A 525 23.40 -20.64 12.39
N LEU A 526 23.71 -19.78 11.41
CA LEU A 526 24.60 -18.64 11.56
C LEU A 526 23.78 -17.36 11.81
N ALA A 527 24.30 -16.46 12.64
CA ALA A 527 23.65 -15.21 13.00
C ALA A 527 24.69 -14.14 13.41
N GLY A 528 24.24 -12.90 13.61
CA GLY A 528 25.10 -11.77 13.94
C GLY A 528 25.71 -11.14 12.69
N ASP A 529 26.94 -10.62 12.81
CA ASP A 529 27.68 -10.01 11.72
C ASP A 529 28.31 -11.11 10.84
N LEU A 530 27.83 -11.23 9.61
CA LEU A 530 28.30 -12.21 8.62
C LEU A 530 28.89 -11.50 7.39
N LEU A 531 29.72 -12.21 6.63
CA LEU A 531 30.16 -11.79 5.31
C LEU A 531 29.26 -12.39 4.24
N ILE A 532 28.72 -11.57 3.34
CA ILE A 532 27.90 -12.00 2.22
C ILE A 532 28.68 -11.96 0.91
N THR A 533 28.49 -13.00 0.09
CA THR A 533 28.95 -13.05 -1.30
C THR A 533 27.80 -13.43 -2.22
N THR A 534 27.79 -12.92 -3.44
CA THR A 534 26.75 -13.22 -4.42
C THR A 534 27.32 -13.25 -5.83
N SER A 535 26.76 -14.13 -6.67
CA SER A 535 27.06 -14.24 -8.11
C SER A 535 26.13 -13.39 -8.97
N LEU A 536 25.06 -12.84 -8.40
CA LEU A 536 24.10 -11.99 -9.09
C LEU A 536 24.76 -10.68 -9.51
N ARG A 537 24.39 -10.15 -10.67
CA ARG A 537 24.79 -8.78 -11.04
C ARG A 537 24.17 -7.82 -10.02
N GLN A 538 24.98 -6.91 -9.52
CA GLN A 538 24.59 -5.94 -8.50
C GLN A 538 24.36 -4.56 -9.11
N ASP A 539 23.75 -3.68 -8.32
CA ASP A 539 23.71 -2.25 -8.60
C ASP A 539 25.12 -1.67 -8.75
N GLU A 540 25.23 -0.63 -9.58
CA GLU A 540 26.46 0.10 -9.82
C GLU A 540 26.51 1.34 -8.92
N ILE A 541 27.61 1.51 -8.19
CA ILE A 541 27.84 2.70 -7.35
C ILE A 541 29.11 3.39 -7.86
N ASP A 542 28.98 4.61 -8.39
CA ASP A 542 30.09 5.28 -9.09
C ASP A 542 31.30 5.51 -8.16
N THR A 543 31.07 5.76 -6.87
CA THR A 543 32.14 6.13 -5.90
C THR A 543 32.53 5.01 -4.94
N ALA A 544 31.90 3.84 -4.99
CA ALA A 544 32.09 2.80 -3.98
C ALA A 544 31.79 1.40 -4.52
N ARG A 545 32.04 0.39 -3.69
CA ARG A 545 31.50 -0.96 -3.92
C ARG A 545 30.34 -1.19 -2.95
N THR A 546 29.45 -2.10 -3.31
CA THR A 546 28.42 -2.61 -2.41
C THR A 546 29.07 -3.18 -1.14
N ALA A 547 28.49 -2.88 0.01
CA ALA A 547 28.93 -3.44 1.29
C ALA A 547 28.85 -4.98 1.25
N GLN A 548 29.74 -5.64 2.00
CA GLN A 548 29.81 -7.12 2.06
C GLN A 548 29.55 -7.66 3.46
N ARG A 549 29.27 -6.79 4.43
CA ARG A 549 28.88 -7.19 5.79
C ARG A 549 27.37 -7.21 5.87
N LEU A 550 26.79 -8.29 6.35
CA LEU A 550 25.35 -8.43 6.59
C LEU A 550 25.15 -8.67 8.08
N ARG A 551 24.14 -8.03 8.67
CA ARG A 551 23.73 -8.30 10.06
C ARG A 551 22.45 -9.11 10.07
N VAL A 552 22.50 -10.31 10.65
CA VAL A 552 21.34 -11.18 10.84
C VAL A 552 20.93 -11.15 12.31
N ARG A 553 19.78 -10.55 12.60
CA ARG A 553 19.19 -10.46 13.96
C ARG A 553 18.14 -11.57 14.09
N PRO A 554 18.41 -12.70 14.78
CA PRO A 554 17.51 -13.86 14.74
C PRO A 554 16.08 -13.56 15.17
N LEU A 555 15.91 -12.72 16.20
CA LEU A 555 14.61 -12.34 16.72
C LEU A 555 13.68 -11.74 15.66
N THR A 556 14.20 -10.83 14.82
CA THR A 556 13.41 -10.10 13.81
C THR A 556 13.57 -10.65 12.39
N SER A 557 14.48 -11.62 12.18
CA SER A 557 14.77 -12.22 10.87
C SER A 557 14.15 -13.61 10.68
N GLY A 558 13.22 -14.03 11.55
CA GLY A 558 12.65 -15.38 11.55
C GLY A 558 13.70 -16.45 11.86
N GLY A 559 14.68 -16.17 12.73
CA GLY A 559 15.79 -17.06 13.06
C GLY A 559 17.09 -16.77 12.31
N GLY A 560 18.07 -17.65 12.49
CA GLY A 560 19.37 -17.57 11.81
C GLY A 560 19.37 -18.18 10.40
N VAL A 561 20.53 -18.18 9.75
CA VAL A 561 20.75 -18.78 8.42
C VAL A 561 21.25 -20.21 8.60
N ASN A 562 20.44 -21.21 8.30
CA ASN A 562 20.74 -22.63 8.53
C ASN A 562 20.84 -23.46 7.24
N THR A 563 20.56 -22.90 6.07
CA THR A 563 20.56 -23.65 4.80
C THR A 563 21.98 -23.96 4.34
N SER A 564 22.30 -25.23 4.13
CA SER A 564 23.60 -25.66 3.61
C SER A 564 23.80 -25.23 2.16
N LEU A 565 25.06 -25.24 1.70
CA LEU A 565 25.35 -25.14 0.26
C LEU A 565 24.75 -26.34 -0.49
N PRO A 566 24.27 -26.15 -1.74
CA PRO A 566 23.77 -27.24 -2.55
C PRO A 566 24.91 -28.20 -2.91
N ARG A 567 24.60 -29.50 -2.92
CA ARG A 567 25.51 -30.58 -3.31
C ARG A 567 25.32 -31.00 -4.77
N SER A 568 24.11 -30.84 -5.28
CA SER A 568 23.72 -31.11 -6.65
C SER A 568 24.08 -29.94 -7.57
N ALA A 569 24.53 -30.27 -8.78
CA ALA A 569 24.74 -29.27 -9.84
C ALA A 569 23.43 -28.67 -10.39
N SER A 570 22.27 -29.25 -10.05
CA SER A 570 20.96 -28.76 -10.49
C SER A 570 20.47 -27.55 -9.69
N ALA A 571 21.01 -27.32 -8.50
CA ALA A 571 20.69 -26.17 -7.66
C ALA A 571 21.90 -25.23 -7.61
N HIS A 572 21.66 -23.95 -7.86
CA HIS A 572 22.71 -22.93 -7.95
C HIS A 572 22.67 -22.03 -6.72
N CYS A 573 23.82 -21.88 -6.05
CA CYS A 573 23.97 -20.92 -4.97
C CYS A 573 24.19 -19.52 -5.56
N LEU A 574 23.19 -18.66 -5.41
CA LEU A 574 23.22 -17.27 -5.91
C LEU A 574 23.85 -16.30 -4.90
N ALA A 575 23.69 -16.60 -3.62
CA ALA A 575 24.33 -15.87 -2.53
C ALA A 575 24.62 -16.79 -1.36
N SER A 576 25.69 -16.51 -0.62
CA SER A 576 26.08 -17.22 0.59
C SER A 576 26.56 -16.27 1.67
N VAL A 577 26.44 -16.70 2.92
CA VAL A 577 26.95 -15.98 4.09
C VAL A 577 27.95 -16.83 4.87
N SER A 578 28.91 -16.19 5.53
CA SER A 578 29.93 -16.85 6.35
C SER A 578 30.26 -16.06 7.62
N ASP A 579 30.54 -16.78 8.70
CA ASP A 579 31.13 -16.27 9.95
C ASP A 579 32.67 -16.37 9.96
N GLY A 580 33.29 -16.77 8.84
CA GLY A 580 34.72 -17.05 8.71
C GLY A 580 35.12 -18.52 8.94
N LEU A 581 34.26 -19.34 9.53
CA LEU A 581 34.50 -20.76 9.78
C LEU A 581 33.55 -21.66 8.99
N GLN A 582 32.29 -21.25 8.88
CA GLN A 582 31.20 -21.97 8.24
C GLN A 582 30.59 -21.12 7.14
N THR A 583 29.90 -21.75 6.21
CA THR A 583 29.20 -21.08 5.12
C THR A 583 27.80 -21.65 4.98
N ARG A 584 26.83 -20.78 4.69
CA ARG A 584 25.44 -21.13 4.45
C ARG A 584 24.93 -20.48 3.18
N SER A 585 24.04 -21.15 2.49
CA SER A 585 23.30 -20.55 1.38
C SER A 585 22.38 -19.45 1.91
N PHE A 586 22.32 -18.36 1.16
CA PHE A 586 21.47 -17.20 1.45
C PHE A 586 20.51 -16.89 0.31
N ALA A 587 20.86 -17.31 -0.91
CA ALA A 587 19.93 -17.40 -2.03
C ALA A 587 20.27 -18.59 -2.93
N LEU A 588 19.24 -19.26 -3.45
CA LEU A 588 19.34 -20.44 -4.30
C LEU A 588 18.42 -20.32 -5.51
N SER A 589 18.76 -20.99 -6.61
CA SER A 589 17.83 -21.22 -7.73
C SER A 589 17.96 -22.62 -8.30
N SER A 590 16.92 -23.03 -9.02
CA SER A 590 16.87 -24.29 -9.76
C SER A 590 15.86 -24.18 -10.89
N ALA A 591 16.19 -24.78 -12.02
CA ALA A 591 15.24 -25.00 -13.12
C ALA A 591 14.77 -26.46 -13.06
N ILE A 592 13.46 -26.67 -13.08
CA ILE A 592 12.90 -28.01 -12.99
C ILE A 592 12.61 -28.59 -14.39
N LYS A 593 12.55 -29.92 -14.46
CA LYS A 593 12.11 -30.63 -15.67
C LYS A 593 10.66 -30.26 -15.95
N GLY A 594 10.41 -29.60 -17.08
CA GLY A 594 9.09 -29.05 -17.45
C GLY A 594 9.09 -27.55 -17.74
N GLY A 595 10.20 -26.85 -17.48
CA GLY A 595 10.40 -25.44 -17.84
C GLY A 595 10.17 -24.46 -16.70
N GLY A 596 9.58 -24.91 -15.58
CA GLY A 596 9.38 -24.07 -14.40
C GLY A 596 10.69 -23.73 -13.71
N LYS A 597 10.72 -22.59 -13.04
CA LYS A 597 11.88 -22.11 -12.30
C LYS A 597 11.50 -21.76 -10.88
N ILE A 598 12.40 -22.08 -9.97
CA ILE A 598 12.27 -21.72 -8.56
C ILE A 598 13.54 -21.01 -8.11
N ALA A 599 13.37 -19.94 -7.34
CA ALA A 599 14.42 -19.32 -6.59
C ALA A 599 13.98 -19.07 -5.15
N TRP A 600 14.94 -18.87 -4.26
CA TRP A 600 14.71 -18.60 -2.86
C TRP A 600 15.71 -17.58 -2.32
N VAL A 601 15.24 -16.69 -1.45
CA VAL A 601 16.06 -15.71 -0.72
C VAL A 601 15.78 -15.85 0.77
N ARG A 602 16.80 -16.15 1.59
CA ARG A 602 16.64 -16.27 3.06
C ARG A 602 16.15 -14.97 3.68
N GLY A 603 16.72 -13.85 3.22
CA GLY A 603 16.48 -12.50 3.73
C GLY A 603 16.99 -12.27 5.17
N ALA A 604 17.00 -11.01 5.58
CA ALA A 604 17.27 -10.56 6.93
C ALA A 604 16.54 -9.24 7.15
N PHE A 605 16.14 -8.95 8.38
CA PHE A 605 15.58 -7.64 8.75
C PHE A 605 16.74 -6.65 8.96
N CYS A 606 17.07 -5.88 7.92
CA CYS A 606 18.20 -4.95 7.92
C CYS A 606 17.81 -3.56 8.46
N ALA A 607 17.21 -3.56 9.66
CA ALA A 607 16.85 -2.36 10.37
C ALA A 607 16.99 -2.53 11.89
N GLU A 608 17.11 -1.40 12.58
CA GLU A 608 17.09 -1.30 14.03
C GLU A 608 15.76 -0.75 14.51
N ILE A 609 15.33 -1.28 15.67
CA ILE A 609 14.17 -0.80 16.39
C ILE A 609 14.74 0.02 17.53
N GLU A 610 14.56 1.34 17.47
CA GLU A 610 15.05 2.26 18.51
C GLU A 610 14.17 2.15 19.77
N ASP A 611 14.68 2.54 20.94
CA ASP A 611 13.94 2.56 22.22
C ASP A 611 12.80 3.61 22.26
N ASP A 612 12.42 4.19 21.11
CA ASP A 612 11.25 5.03 20.94
C ASP A 612 10.08 4.16 20.44
N PRO A 613 9.09 3.87 21.30
CA PRO A 613 7.98 2.98 20.96
C PRO A 613 7.03 3.53 19.89
N ILE A 614 7.30 4.68 19.27
CA ILE A 614 6.48 5.25 18.18
C ILE A 614 7.26 5.25 16.85
N ALA A 615 8.55 4.90 16.86
CA ALA A 615 9.40 4.96 15.69
C ALA A 615 9.23 3.73 14.77
N LEU A 616 9.06 3.98 13.47
CA LEU A 616 9.25 2.95 12.46
C LEU A 616 10.71 2.46 12.45
N PRO A 617 10.99 1.21 12.04
CA PRO A 617 12.34 0.69 11.99
C PRO A 617 13.27 1.55 11.13
N LYS A 618 14.46 1.81 11.65
CA LYS A 618 15.50 2.57 10.98
C LYS A 618 16.41 1.64 10.17
N PRO A 619 16.51 1.81 8.84
CA PRO A 619 17.37 0.96 8.03
C PRO A 619 18.84 1.00 8.46
N ASP A 620 19.53 -0.13 8.34
CA ASP A 620 20.98 -0.21 8.53
C ASP A 620 21.71 0.72 7.53
N ASP A 621 22.87 1.29 7.92
CA ASP A 621 23.63 2.17 7.03
C ASP A 621 24.21 1.39 5.84
N ARG A 622 23.73 1.70 4.63
CA ARG A 622 24.13 1.08 3.36
C ARG A 622 25.61 1.22 3.02
N LYS A 623 26.33 2.13 3.68
CA LYS A 623 27.79 2.25 3.52
C LYS A 623 28.53 1.14 4.24
N GLU A 624 27.97 0.64 5.33
CA GLU A 624 28.59 -0.37 6.19
C GLU A 624 27.98 -1.76 5.98
N TRP A 625 26.68 -1.81 5.71
CA TRP A 625 25.87 -3.02 5.70
C TRP A 625 25.24 -3.28 4.34
N PHE A 626 25.29 -4.54 3.91
CA PHE A 626 24.53 -5.06 2.80
C PHE A 626 23.06 -5.19 3.22
N LEU A 627 22.17 -4.59 2.45
CA LEU A 627 20.73 -4.72 2.66
C LEU A 627 20.21 -5.97 1.95
N ALA A 628 19.84 -6.99 2.72
CA ALA A 628 19.41 -8.30 2.23
C ALA A 628 18.19 -8.22 1.29
N GLU A 629 17.36 -7.20 1.48
CA GLU A 629 16.12 -6.95 0.74
C GLU A 629 16.37 -6.67 -0.74
N THR A 630 17.56 -6.14 -1.08
CA THR A 630 17.97 -5.92 -2.48
C THR A 630 18.02 -7.24 -3.27
N LEU A 631 18.31 -8.37 -2.60
CA LEU A 631 18.38 -9.68 -3.27
C LEU A 631 17.04 -10.13 -3.85
N MET A 632 15.90 -9.65 -3.33
CA MET A 632 14.59 -9.97 -3.91
C MET A 632 14.50 -9.48 -5.36
N ARG A 633 14.92 -8.24 -5.61
CA ARG A 633 15.00 -7.68 -6.97
C ARG A 633 16.09 -8.37 -7.79
N LEU A 634 17.30 -8.55 -7.23
CA LEU A 634 18.42 -9.11 -7.99
C LEU A 634 18.16 -10.57 -8.43
N THR A 635 17.44 -11.35 -7.64
CA THR A 635 17.13 -12.76 -7.94
C THR A 635 16.19 -12.90 -9.15
N LEU A 636 15.51 -11.83 -9.57
CA LEU A 636 14.68 -11.83 -10.78
C LEU A 636 15.48 -12.09 -12.07
N GLN A 637 16.81 -11.96 -12.03
CA GLN A 637 17.74 -12.37 -13.10
C GLN A 637 17.53 -13.85 -13.49
N GLU A 638 17.20 -14.72 -12.52
CA GLU A 638 16.95 -16.14 -12.78
C GLU A 638 15.70 -16.37 -13.64
N PHE A 639 14.75 -15.45 -13.56
CA PHE A 639 13.52 -15.44 -14.34
C PHE A 639 13.63 -14.64 -15.65
N GLY A 640 14.81 -14.06 -15.94
CA GLY A 640 15.08 -13.30 -17.16
C GLY A 640 14.81 -11.80 -17.05
N TYR A 641 14.58 -11.28 -15.84
CA TYR A 641 14.38 -9.85 -15.60
C TYR A 641 15.60 -9.28 -14.89
N ASP A 642 16.44 -8.60 -15.63
CA ASP A 642 17.48 -7.76 -15.05
C ASP A 642 16.86 -6.40 -14.69
N ILE A 643 16.85 -6.06 -13.41
CA ILE A 643 16.41 -4.75 -12.92
C ILE A 643 17.46 -4.28 -11.92
N LEU A 644 18.27 -3.31 -12.33
CA LEU A 644 19.47 -2.82 -11.65
C LEU A 644 19.41 -1.30 -11.52
N CYS A 645 20.20 -0.74 -10.62
CA CYS A 645 20.30 0.70 -10.43
C CYS A 645 21.75 1.15 -10.56
N ARG A 646 21.97 2.31 -11.19
CA ARG A 646 23.24 3.03 -11.10
C ARG A 646 23.08 4.27 -10.24
N LYS A 647 23.95 4.41 -9.25
CA LYS A 647 23.85 5.43 -8.20
C LYS A 647 25.18 6.18 -8.03
N PRO A 648 25.15 7.50 -7.81
CA PRO A 648 26.38 8.24 -7.54
C PRO A 648 27.02 7.85 -6.20
N PHE A 649 26.21 7.58 -5.17
CA PHE A 649 26.68 7.22 -3.82
C PHE A 649 25.89 6.05 -3.23
N ALA A 650 26.50 5.28 -2.33
CA ALA A 650 25.84 4.18 -1.61
C ALA A 650 24.61 4.62 -0.80
N SER A 651 24.61 5.86 -0.28
CA SER A 651 23.48 6.46 0.45
C SER A 651 22.38 7.01 -0.47
N THR A 652 22.56 6.98 -1.79
CA THR A 652 21.51 7.39 -2.71
C THR A 652 20.40 6.35 -2.65
N ALA A 653 19.18 6.77 -2.38
CA ALA A 653 18.03 5.88 -2.38
C ALA A 653 17.81 5.28 -3.77
N SER A 654 17.48 4.00 -3.81
CA SER A 654 17.13 3.29 -5.04
C SER A 654 15.81 3.83 -5.62
N PRO A 655 15.67 3.94 -6.95
CA PRO A 655 14.36 4.08 -7.58
C PRO A 655 13.42 2.93 -7.17
N LEU A 656 12.15 3.24 -6.94
CA LEU A 656 11.09 2.26 -6.72
C LEU A 656 10.02 2.40 -7.79
N PHE A 657 9.47 1.29 -8.25
CA PHE A 657 8.43 1.28 -9.27
C PHE A 657 7.63 -0.03 -9.24
N THR A 658 6.48 -0.02 -9.87
CA THR A 658 5.63 -1.19 -10.15
C THR A 658 5.60 -1.49 -11.64
N ALA A 659 5.35 -2.74 -12.01
CA ALA A 659 5.19 -3.18 -13.39
C ALA A 659 3.79 -3.81 -13.58
N ALA A 660 2.80 -2.97 -13.86
CA ALA A 660 1.41 -3.38 -14.05
C ALA A 660 1.14 -3.83 -15.50
N ARG A 661 0.19 -4.73 -15.68
CA ARG A 661 -0.25 -5.22 -17.00
C ARG A 661 -1.61 -4.63 -17.34
N LYS A 662 -1.70 -4.03 -18.52
CA LYS A 662 -2.95 -3.48 -19.06
C LYS A 662 -3.03 -3.70 -20.55
N ASN A 663 -4.05 -4.45 -20.99
CA ASN A 663 -4.32 -4.69 -22.40
C ASN A 663 -3.07 -5.18 -23.15
N ASN A 664 -2.46 -6.25 -22.62
CA ASN A 664 -1.20 -6.89 -23.05
C ASN A 664 0.06 -6.00 -22.98
N GLY A 665 -0.04 -4.70 -22.67
CA GLY A 665 1.10 -3.81 -22.47
C GLY A 665 1.55 -3.73 -21.00
N TRP A 666 2.74 -3.16 -20.79
CA TRP A 666 3.23 -2.84 -19.46
C TRP A 666 2.97 -1.37 -19.12
N PHE A 667 2.68 -1.10 -17.86
CA PHE A 667 2.63 0.24 -17.29
C PHE A 667 3.59 0.30 -16.12
N PHE A 668 4.64 1.11 -16.28
CA PHE A 668 5.62 1.35 -15.24
C PHE A 668 5.26 2.63 -14.49
N SER A 669 4.95 2.49 -13.20
CA SER A 669 4.69 3.62 -12.30
C SER A 669 5.80 3.68 -11.26
N GLY A 670 6.47 4.81 -11.09
CA GLY A 670 7.59 4.87 -10.16
C GLY A 670 7.83 6.20 -9.47
N HIS A 671 8.57 6.09 -8.37
CA HIS A 671 9.10 7.19 -7.57
C HIS A 671 10.63 7.11 -7.60
N CYS A 672 11.27 8.21 -7.98
CA CYS A 672 12.72 8.35 -7.94
C CYS A 672 13.08 9.42 -6.90
N PRO A 673 13.42 9.01 -5.65
CA PRO A 673 13.77 9.97 -4.60
C PRO A 673 14.94 10.88 -5.02
N SER A 674 15.88 10.33 -5.78
CA SER A 674 16.96 11.05 -6.44
C SER A 674 16.86 10.89 -7.96
N THR A 675 16.76 12.00 -8.68
CA THR A 675 16.78 12.03 -10.16
C THR A 675 18.19 11.84 -10.75
N THR A 676 19.19 11.63 -9.90
CA THR A 676 20.56 11.28 -10.32
C THR A 676 20.80 9.77 -10.39
N ALA A 677 19.89 8.97 -9.84
CA ALA A 677 19.93 7.52 -10.00
C ALA A 677 19.36 7.14 -11.37
N ARG A 678 19.92 6.10 -11.99
CA ARG A 678 19.43 5.54 -13.26
C ARG A 678 18.94 4.13 -13.05
N LEU A 679 17.86 3.78 -13.76
CA LEU A 679 17.40 2.41 -13.88
C LEU A 679 18.16 1.75 -15.03
N ILE A 680 18.66 0.54 -14.78
CA ILE A 680 19.31 -0.33 -15.75
C ILE A 680 18.44 -1.57 -15.87
N TRP A 681 17.98 -1.92 -17.07
CA TRP A 681 17.06 -3.03 -17.21
C TRP A 681 17.19 -3.80 -18.52
N ARG A 682 16.76 -5.06 -18.48
CA ARG A 682 16.59 -5.95 -19.63
C ARG A 682 15.56 -7.01 -19.29
N PHE A 683 14.61 -7.20 -20.19
CA PHE A 683 13.50 -8.15 -20.05
C PHE A 683 13.66 -9.28 -21.09
N PRO A 684 12.93 -10.40 -20.97
CA PRO A 684 12.98 -11.48 -21.95
C PRO A 684 12.65 -11.02 -23.39
N GLU A 685 11.78 -10.03 -23.55
CA GLU A 685 11.40 -9.46 -24.84
C GLU A 685 12.44 -8.48 -25.41
N GLY A 686 13.41 -8.04 -24.60
CA GLY A 686 14.44 -7.05 -24.92
C GLY A 686 14.54 -5.92 -23.89
N VAL A 687 15.24 -4.84 -24.24
CA VAL A 687 15.29 -3.62 -23.42
C VAL A 687 13.94 -2.89 -23.53
N PRO A 688 13.22 -2.63 -22.41
CA PRO A 688 11.99 -1.86 -22.45
C PRO A 688 12.24 -0.42 -22.91
N VAL A 689 11.43 0.08 -23.85
CA VAL A 689 11.47 1.47 -24.34
C VAL A 689 10.07 2.11 -24.15
N PRO A 690 9.80 2.69 -22.97
CA PRO A 690 8.48 3.27 -22.66
C PRO A 690 8.11 4.44 -23.58
N VAL A 691 6.82 4.67 -23.77
CA VAL A 691 6.31 5.73 -24.65
C VAL A 691 6.67 7.11 -24.11
N GLY A 692 7.28 7.94 -24.95
CA GLY A 692 7.80 9.26 -24.62
C GLY A 692 9.01 9.21 -23.68
N ALA A 693 9.88 8.22 -23.87
CA ALA A 693 11.15 8.08 -23.16
C ALA A 693 12.30 7.78 -24.14
N ASP A 694 13.50 8.19 -23.73
CA ASP A 694 14.77 7.90 -24.38
C ASP A 694 15.55 6.91 -23.50
N VAL A 695 16.04 5.82 -24.09
CA VAL A 695 16.76 4.75 -23.40
C VAL A 695 18.09 4.53 -24.10
N LEU A 696 19.18 4.61 -23.34
CA LEU A 696 20.51 4.28 -23.85
C LEU A 696 20.68 2.77 -23.84
N ILE A 697 20.70 2.13 -25.02
CA ILE A 697 21.09 0.73 -25.13
C ILE A 697 22.61 0.66 -25.10
N THR A 698 23.14 -0.06 -24.13
CA THR A 698 24.58 -0.24 -23.90
C THR A 698 25.14 -1.39 -24.71
N ALA A 699 26.47 -1.44 -24.85
CA ALA A 699 27.15 -2.49 -25.61
C ALA A 699 27.00 -3.91 -25.01
N ASP A 700 26.69 -4.02 -23.71
CA ASP A 700 26.35 -5.28 -23.03
C ASP A 700 24.85 -5.64 -23.13
N GLY A 701 24.08 -4.86 -23.91
CA GLY A 701 22.69 -5.16 -24.26
C GLY A 701 21.65 -4.78 -23.20
N TYR A 702 21.98 -3.84 -22.30
CA TYR A 702 21.07 -3.31 -21.28
C TYR A 702 20.54 -1.93 -21.70
N GLY A 703 19.39 -1.54 -21.17
CA GLY A 703 18.91 -0.16 -21.28
C GLY A 703 19.22 0.62 -20.02
N GLU A 704 19.77 1.82 -20.17
CA GLU A 704 19.81 2.82 -19.09
C GLU A 704 18.78 3.92 -19.34
N ILE A 705 17.98 4.25 -18.32
CA ILE A 705 17.02 5.36 -18.34
C ILE A 705 17.15 6.22 -17.08
N SER A 706 17.01 7.54 -17.27
CA SER A 706 16.87 8.50 -16.17
C SER A 706 15.39 8.85 -16.01
N CYS A 707 14.84 8.63 -14.82
CA CYS A 707 13.42 8.84 -14.56
C CYS A 707 13.17 10.14 -13.78
N ALA A 708 12.02 10.76 -14.05
CA ALA A 708 11.52 11.87 -13.24
C ALA A 708 11.15 11.41 -11.82
N LYS A 709 10.97 12.36 -10.89
CA LYS A 709 10.65 12.05 -9.50
C LYS A 709 9.37 11.23 -9.36
N ALA A 710 8.36 11.52 -10.18
CA ALA A 710 7.25 10.63 -10.44
C ALA A 710 7.16 10.36 -11.94
N TRP A 711 6.82 9.13 -12.31
CA TRP A 711 6.59 8.76 -13.70
C TRP A 711 5.56 7.64 -13.80
N HIS A 712 4.80 7.65 -14.89
CA HIS A 712 3.81 6.63 -15.23
C HIS A 712 3.80 6.49 -16.75
N LYS A 713 4.33 5.38 -17.26
CA LYS A 713 4.60 5.20 -18.69
C LYS A 713 4.14 3.85 -19.18
N GLU A 714 3.33 3.86 -20.24
CA GLU A 714 3.04 2.68 -21.04
C GLU A 714 4.31 2.21 -21.77
N CYS A 715 4.53 0.91 -21.83
CA CYS A 715 5.60 0.28 -22.58
C CYS A 715 5.05 -0.89 -23.38
N ARG A 716 5.13 -0.76 -24.71
CA ARG A 716 4.78 -1.81 -25.66
C ARG A 716 5.94 -2.25 -26.53
N VAL A 717 7.05 -1.51 -26.53
CA VAL A 717 8.19 -1.73 -27.42
C VAL A 717 9.38 -2.19 -26.59
N PHE A 718 9.99 -3.27 -27.04
CA PHE A 718 11.23 -3.80 -26.49
C PHE A 718 12.24 -3.96 -27.61
N VAL A 719 13.49 -3.61 -27.35
CA VAL A 719 14.53 -3.56 -28.38
C VAL A 719 15.74 -4.37 -27.94
N SER A 720 16.22 -5.21 -28.85
CA SER A 720 17.48 -5.92 -28.69
C SER A 720 18.40 -5.58 -29.86
N GLN A 721 19.56 -4.98 -29.55
CA GLN A 721 20.60 -4.67 -30.52
C GLN A 721 21.98 -4.71 -29.86
N ALA A 722 23.02 -5.04 -30.63
CA ALA A 722 24.40 -5.09 -30.14
C ALA A 722 25.09 -3.73 -30.14
N ALA A 723 24.67 -2.83 -31.04
CA ALA A 723 25.25 -1.51 -31.15
C ALA A 723 24.74 -0.61 -30.02
N CYS A 724 25.65 0.14 -29.42
CA CYS A 724 25.29 1.18 -28.46
C CYS A 724 24.60 2.34 -29.20
N SER A 725 23.37 2.68 -28.79
CA SER A 725 22.64 3.85 -29.29
C SER A 725 21.59 4.30 -28.30
N GLU A 726 21.19 5.57 -28.43
CA GLU A 726 19.96 6.06 -27.83
C GLU A 726 18.78 5.59 -28.69
N VAL A 727 17.81 4.93 -28.05
CA VAL A 727 16.57 4.47 -28.67
C VAL A 727 15.41 5.17 -27.99
N SER A 728 14.53 5.75 -28.80
CA SER A 728 13.39 6.53 -28.32
C SER A 728 12.10 5.94 -28.84
N CYS A 729 11.05 5.96 -28.03
CA CYS A 729 9.69 5.62 -28.44
C CYS A 729 8.78 6.83 -28.21
N SER A 730 7.97 7.20 -29.21
CA SER A 730 7.04 8.33 -29.11
C SER A 730 5.70 8.03 -29.75
N GLU A 731 4.61 8.54 -29.16
CA GLU A 731 3.31 8.58 -29.82
C GLU A 731 3.36 9.63 -30.94
N GLN A 732 2.88 9.26 -32.13
CA GLN A 732 2.79 10.13 -33.28
C GLN A 732 1.34 10.42 -33.64
N PHE A 733 1.12 11.54 -34.31
CA PHE A 733 -0.16 11.85 -34.93
C PHE A 733 -0.55 10.72 -35.91
N SER A 734 -1.77 10.19 -35.77
CA SER A 734 -2.24 9.09 -36.62
C SER A 734 -2.26 9.45 -38.12
N GLY A 735 -2.73 10.64 -38.50
CA GLY A 735 -2.68 11.12 -39.90
C GLY A 735 -3.44 10.29 -40.95
N GLU A 736 -4.05 9.17 -40.58
CA GLU A 736 -4.64 8.20 -41.48
C GLU A 736 -5.99 7.71 -40.94
N ILE A 737 -7.02 7.73 -41.78
CA ILE A 737 -8.35 7.27 -41.39
C ILE A 737 -8.32 5.77 -41.13
N GLY A 738 -8.80 5.37 -39.94
CA GLY A 738 -8.84 3.97 -39.52
C GLY A 738 -7.67 3.55 -38.63
N ILE A 739 -6.62 4.37 -38.53
CA ILE A 739 -5.55 4.20 -37.54
C ILE A 739 -5.91 5.00 -36.29
N ARG A 740 -5.99 4.35 -35.14
CA ARG A 740 -6.28 5.00 -33.86
C ARG A 740 -5.01 5.50 -33.18
N ARG A 741 -3.94 4.70 -33.21
CA ARG A 741 -2.66 4.98 -32.55
C ARG A 741 -1.48 4.69 -33.46
N ARG A 742 -0.39 5.40 -33.21
CA ARG A 742 0.86 5.23 -33.94
C ARG A 742 2.03 5.48 -33.02
N LEU A 743 2.94 4.52 -32.93
CA LEU A 743 4.21 4.67 -32.24
C LEU A 743 5.34 4.78 -33.26
N ARG A 744 6.28 5.68 -33.01
CA ARG A 744 7.56 5.78 -33.74
C ARG A 744 8.70 5.41 -32.81
N VAL A 745 9.53 4.48 -33.27
CA VAL A 745 10.73 4.01 -32.60
C VAL A 745 11.94 4.41 -33.43
N THR A 746 12.89 5.14 -32.83
CA THR A 746 14.07 5.68 -33.53
C THR A 746 15.36 5.15 -32.93
N GLY A 747 16.48 5.32 -33.64
CA GLY A 747 17.81 4.92 -33.15
C GLY A 747 18.09 3.42 -33.25
N LEU A 748 17.29 2.69 -34.03
CA LEU A 748 17.42 1.25 -34.24
C LEU A 748 18.61 0.95 -35.15
N LEU A 749 19.48 0.03 -34.73
CA LEU A 749 20.68 -0.38 -35.45
C LEU A 749 20.74 -1.91 -35.58
N ASN A 750 20.26 -2.44 -36.72
CA ASN A 750 20.11 -3.88 -36.95
C ASN A 750 19.42 -4.59 -35.78
N ALA A 751 18.35 -3.97 -35.27
CA ALA A 751 17.66 -4.36 -34.06
C ALA A 751 16.64 -5.48 -34.32
N THR A 752 16.37 -6.24 -33.26
CA THR A 752 15.12 -6.98 -33.10
C THR A 752 14.18 -6.15 -32.23
N VAL A 753 12.98 -5.90 -32.74
CA VAL A 753 11.95 -5.12 -32.05
C VAL A 753 10.79 -6.04 -31.71
N SER A 754 10.50 -6.18 -30.43
CA SER A 754 9.33 -6.90 -29.92
C SER A 754 8.25 -5.88 -29.54
N PHE A 755 7.03 -6.11 -29.98
CA PHE A 755 5.89 -5.24 -29.76
C PHE A 755 4.72 -5.99 -29.11
N LEU A 756 4.13 -5.39 -28.08
CA LEU A 756 2.96 -5.90 -27.38
C LEU A 756 1.68 -5.22 -27.89
N PRO A 757 0.96 -5.83 -28.86
CA PRO A 757 -0.25 -5.26 -29.41
C PRO A 757 -1.34 -5.15 -28.36
N GLU A 758 -2.17 -4.12 -28.48
CA GLU A 758 -3.45 -4.06 -27.78
C GLU A 758 -4.35 -5.22 -28.20
N SER A 759 -5.14 -5.76 -27.28
CA SER A 759 -6.12 -6.81 -27.58
C SER A 759 -7.00 -6.39 -28.74
N GLU A 760 -7.24 -7.34 -29.66
CA GLU A 760 -8.05 -7.16 -30.88
C GLU A 760 -7.49 -6.16 -31.92
N SER A 761 -6.33 -5.54 -31.67
CA SER A 761 -5.67 -4.66 -32.64
C SER A 761 -4.95 -5.44 -33.75
N ARG A 762 -4.75 -4.79 -34.90
CA ARG A 762 -4.03 -5.35 -36.06
C ARG A 762 -2.92 -4.40 -36.49
N PRO A 763 -1.80 -4.37 -35.76
CA PRO A 763 -0.74 -3.41 -36.03
C PRO A 763 -0.02 -3.69 -37.35
N THR A 764 0.32 -2.62 -38.05
CA THR A 764 1.18 -2.62 -39.22
C THR A 764 2.51 -1.95 -38.91
N PHE A 765 3.59 -2.46 -39.53
CA PHE A 765 4.95 -1.99 -39.30
C PHE A 765 5.50 -1.41 -40.60
N SER A 766 6.13 -0.25 -40.55
CA SER A 766 6.74 0.40 -41.71
C SER A 766 8.02 1.15 -41.37
N LEU A 767 9.00 1.10 -42.28
CA LEU A 767 10.26 1.83 -42.22
C LEU A 767 10.24 3.05 -43.13
N ASP A 768 10.92 4.12 -42.71
CA ASP A 768 11.16 5.37 -43.44
C ASP A 768 9.88 6.19 -43.74
N ASP A 769 10.00 7.53 -43.65
CA ASP A 769 8.92 8.56 -43.78
C ASP A 769 7.86 8.62 -42.66
N SER A 770 8.33 8.97 -41.47
CA SER A 770 7.51 9.09 -40.25
C SER A 770 6.43 10.17 -40.29
N TYR A 771 6.49 11.13 -41.22
CA TYR A 771 5.54 12.24 -41.25
C TYR A 771 4.24 11.88 -41.96
N LEU A 772 4.32 11.13 -43.06
CA LEU A 772 3.14 10.74 -43.86
C LEU A 772 2.50 9.43 -43.39
N GLY A 773 3.17 8.67 -42.52
CA GLY A 773 2.69 7.34 -42.12
C GLY A 773 2.79 6.30 -43.23
N GLN A 774 3.57 6.59 -44.27
CA GLN A 774 3.82 5.72 -45.40
C GLN A 774 5.28 5.30 -45.35
N GLY A 775 5.59 4.07 -45.76
CA GLY A 775 6.96 3.56 -45.69
C GLY A 775 7.06 2.15 -46.26
N THR A 776 8.26 1.59 -46.20
CA THR A 776 8.49 0.21 -46.59
C THR A 776 7.89 -0.72 -45.54
N SER A 777 6.89 -1.52 -45.93
CA SER A 777 6.25 -2.45 -45.01
C SER A 777 7.24 -3.47 -44.46
N VAL A 778 7.18 -3.66 -43.15
CA VAL A 778 7.88 -4.72 -42.42
C VAL A 778 6.84 -5.74 -41.97
N GLN A 779 7.16 -7.04 -42.15
CA GLN A 779 6.28 -8.12 -41.73
C GLN A 779 6.82 -8.71 -40.41
N PRO A 780 6.17 -8.44 -39.26
CA PRO A 780 6.55 -9.07 -38.00
C PRO A 780 6.09 -10.54 -37.98
N SER A 781 6.83 -11.40 -37.26
CA SER A 781 6.36 -12.72 -36.88
C SER A 781 5.60 -12.66 -35.55
N GLN A 782 4.55 -13.46 -35.41
CA GLN A 782 3.86 -13.64 -34.13
C GLN A 782 4.62 -14.64 -33.25
N ASP A 783 4.89 -14.25 -32.01
CA ASP A 783 5.40 -15.13 -30.96
C ASP A 783 4.55 -14.96 -29.70
N GLY A 784 3.68 -15.94 -29.41
CA GLY A 784 2.70 -15.84 -28.33
C GLY A 784 1.83 -14.58 -28.45
N ARG A 785 1.91 -13.70 -27.44
CA ARG A 785 1.19 -12.41 -27.37
C ARG A 785 1.99 -11.23 -27.95
N THR A 786 3.14 -11.51 -28.55
CA THR A 786 4.11 -10.52 -29.02
C THR A 786 4.26 -10.58 -30.54
N LEU A 787 4.55 -9.44 -31.15
CA LEU A 787 4.94 -9.31 -32.55
C LEU A 787 6.42 -8.95 -32.63
N VAL A 788 7.19 -9.70 -33.41
CA VAL A 788 8.66 -9.55 -33.47
C VAL A 788 9.09 -9.20 -34.88
N ALA A 789 9.82 -8.10 -35.03
CA ALA A 789 10.41 -7.65 -36.29
C ALA A 789 11.95 -7.69 -36.18
N HIS A 790 12.61 -8.29 -37.17
CA HIS A 790 14.06 -8.50 -37.16
C HIS A 790 14.79 -7.62 -38.18
N ASN A 791 16.08 -7.37 -37.94
CA ASN A 791 16.99 -6.64 -38.82
C ASN A 791 16.52 -5.20 -39.12
N ILE A 792 15.96 -4.53 -38.11
CA ILE A 792 15.37 -3.20 -38.25
C ILE A 792 16.44 -2.14 -38.05
N SER A 793 16.59 -1.23 -39.00
CA SER A 793 17.50 -0.08 -38.91
C SER A 793 16.78 1.19 -39.31
N GLY A 794 17.08 2.30 -38.64
CA GLY A 794 16.40 3.58 -38.86
C GLY A 794 15.15 3.74 -38.00
N ASP A 795 14.12 4.37 -38.58
CA ASP A 795 12.89 4.69 -37.87
C ASP A 795 11.78 3.69 -38.20
N LEU A 796 11.26 3.03 -37.17
CA LEU A 796 10.14 2.10 -37.28
C LEU A 796 8.85 2.78 -36.81
N LEU A 797 7.81 2.74 -37.65
CA LEU A 797 6.44 3.12 -37.30
C LEU A 797 5.59 1.87 -37.09
N ILE A 798 4.82 1.87 -36.00
CA ILE A 798 3.86 0.81 -35.65
C ILE A 798 2.49 1.47 -35.51
N SER A 799 1.51 1.07 -36.34
CA SER A 799 0.20 1.74 -36.46
C SER A 799 -0.96 0.76 -36.29
N TRP A 800 -2.01 1.10 -35.51
CA TRP A 800 -3.20 0.25 -35.33
C TRP A 800 -4.48 1.01 -34.95
#